data_AF-V6JLC4-F1
#
_entry.id   AF-V6JLC4-F1
#
_cell.length_a   1.000
_cell.length_b   1.000
_cell.length_c   1.000
_cell.angle_alpha   90.00
_cell.angle_beta   90.00
_cell.angle_gamma   90.00
#
_symmetry.space_group_name_H-M   'P 1'
#
loop_
_entity.id
_entity.type
_entity.pdbx_description
1 polymer ?
#
loop_
_entity_poly.entity_id
_entity_poly.type
_entity_poly.pdbx_seq_one_letter_code
_entity_poly.pdbx_strand_id
1 'polypeptide(L)'
;MRTWAGEAIGRAKALLPAPDKVVRASRAHDDAVAELDALSRLLDHDPGLRSSVTLWLGGALTLRHVAGGGTPEDRERAHGLLRDVRDPATKTGAAAGVEDRRWAALFLVTHAMPLQEMPGGIAPELDGTAMFDMIMREGPGGMAALAAELQELVTEAAELPLPPQDLRHLRQLRDLYARPSADGIADLFNSLVPDDGFPGTDQLRQMMGTWLTTMTGGAGTTSDSGPNSGSGTAPGTAPHTSDTHPTPDPSGTTPADADAPAVPRTPEDFRRLIVAWQAVHTTSVDFLNHAGGGDPAALNQQLRRLRDALDGLPDGMPGKDALEGQMTMLLHLSDGAGGTLQDQALGLAHTQTVTDYFRRKSESSIPMADGFAIMADVLALMTDVRTAGQAEDVERLRTLLPQAEALADTVPEDHDFRAAALVIRAMARLMLGRFTMDRELLLRGVSDLEDIRTAAGNSSLPIGDEELEAMVPDLAALRAYLAGDTTDLPDGDVPPPDAPADQLHSAANRLGMRYSFTKDPADLDAAISTLERLREHIRQGRAPRVAAASLWTLAESYRARWHREQSASDADAATDAANEALATLAADVLLQQGAEHRLTTARNGASLGIRAALWAAAHERVDDAVAALELGRALVLQAAATSRAVPDLLEERGHPELAAAWRESGAADSTELPAELPSTLRRQALEALGYRERGGLLGTPTPRELADGAGDAGADALIYLVPGSDGEAPGMVLAIGPEIGIGVGGLPMLSEAGSAPLERYLDAAAARSTDPDHIDVQAERAWEEALSELSDWAYEVFVHVLAGLEQHLPGDAADRRTPRVVLVPCGRLGVVPWHAARFPADAPYDYLCQALVISYAASGSQFLRTVKRAPRDPVSAPAMVADPSLKLTYAELEVLQLRNAFYPGARLYGDFATLPPDSVPAGTPDQLLALLAQDHSMVHLATHGMAGVRPTESALHLAPTDPDEEVGRLTVTRLLDRPQPAEQEGGPLIVLSACETDLSTRDHDEALTLTTAFVSGGARDAVGSRWTARDSASVLLMAVFHHHLRAGLSPVDALRAAQLWMLDPDRKDPGCLSDELRPDIRRPDLQRPVFWAAFIHQGHPGRGKETV
;
A
#
# COMPACT_ATOMS: atom_id res chain seq x y z
N MET A 1 10.93 -18.16 -59.05
CA MET A 1 11.03 -16.69 -58.86
C MET A 1 9.66 -16.01 -58.94
N ARG A 2 8.94 -16.03 -60.08
CA ARG A 2 7.60 -15.39 -60.14
C ARG A 2 6.60 -15.91 -59.10
N THR A 3 6.51 -17.22 -58.89
CA THR A 3 5.66 -17.83 -57.84
C THR A 3 6.09 -17.37 -56.45
N TRP A 4 7.39 -17.38 -56.16
CA TRP A 4 7.94 -16.94 -54.88
C TRP A 4 7.64 -15.46 -54.59
N ALA A 5 7.84 -14.58 -55.58
CA ALA A 5 7.50 -13.17 -55.45
C ALA A 5 5.99 -12.94 -55.23
N GLY A 6 5.13 -13.69 -55.91
CA GLY A 6 3.68 -13.63 -55.68
C GLY A 6 3.27 -14.05 -54.27
N GLU A 7 3.88 -15.12 -53.74
CA GLU A 7 3.62 -15.59 -52.37
C GLU A 7 4.15 -14.62 -51.30
N ALA A 8 5.35 -14.06 -51.51
CA ALA A 8 5.93 -13.07 -50.60
C ALA A 8 5.10 -11.78 -50.55
N ILE A 9 4.64 -11.28 -51.71
CA ILE A 9 3.70 -10.15 -51.78
C ILE A 9 2.37 -10.48 -51.09
N GLY A 10 1.86 -11.71 -51.27
CA GLY A 10 0.64 -12.17 -50.60
C GLY A 10 0.76 -12.16 -49.08
N ARG A 11 1.91 -12.58 -48.54
CA ARG A 11 2.22 -12.50 -47.10
C ARG A 11 2.30 -11.06 -46.61
N ALA A 12 2.96 -10.17 -47.35
CA ALA A 12 3.04 -8.75 -46.99
C ALA A 12 1.67 -8.05 -47.03
N LYS A 13 0.81 -8.39 -48.00
CA LYS A 13 -0.59 -7.93 -48.05
C LYS A 13 -1.42 -8.36 -46.83
N ALA A 14 -1.15 -9.55 -46.30
CA ALA A 14 -1.84 -10.06 -45.11
C ALA A 14 -1.45 -9.32 -43.82
N LEU A 15 -0.41 -8.48 -43.84
CA LEU A 15 -0.02 -7.62 -42.72
C LEU A 15 -0.80 -6.29 -42.69
N LEU A 16 -1.66 -6.01 -43.68
CA LEU A 16 -2.52 -4.84 -43.64
C LEU A 16 -3.48 -4.94 -42.44
N PRO A 17 -3.66 -3.86 -41.66
CA PRO A 17 -4.53 -3.87 -40.49
C PRO A 17 -5.98 -4.17 -40.89
N ALA A 18 -6.63 -5.04 -40.12
CA ALA A 18 -8.08 -5.18 -40.17
C ALA A 18 -8.73 -4.00 -39.41
N PRO A 19 -9.95 -3.61 -39.77
CA PRO A 19 -10.74 -2.65 -38.97
C PRO A 19 -10.84 -3.17 -37.53
N ASP A 20 -10.67 -2.27 -36.55
CA ASP A 20 -10.89 -2.53 -35.12
C ASP A 20 -9.89 -3.52 -34.46
N LYS A 21 -8.68 -3.71 -35.02
CA LYS A 21 -7.63 -4.55 -34.42
C LYS A 21 -6.33 -3.80 -34.15
N VAL A 22 -5.85 -3.93 -32.92
CA VAL A 22 -4.53 -3.47 -32.48
C VAL A 22 -3.42 -4.31 -33.12
N VAL A 23 -2.58 -3.68 -33.94
CA VAL A 23 -1.45 -4.34 -34.62
C VAL A 23 -0.16 -4.07 -33.85
N ARG A 24 0.50 -5.14 -33.40
CA ARG A 24 1.84 -5.10 -32.78
C ARG A 24 2.88 -5.67 -33.73
N ALA A 25 4.11 -5.14 -33.66
CA ALA A 25 5.24 -5.68 -34.38
C ALA A 25 5.41 -7.18 -34.06
N SER A 26 5.65 -7.97 -35.09
CA SER A 26 5.76 -9.42 -34.98
C SER A 26 6.87 -9.92 -35.90
N ARG A 27 7.37 -11.13 -35.64
CA ARG A 27 8.34 -11.78 -36.55
C ARG A 27 7.89 -11.80 -38.00
N ALA A 28 6.58 -11.86 -38.27
CA ALA A 28 6.05 -11.84 -39.63
C ALA A 28 6.39 -10.55 -40.39
N HIS A 29 6.51 -9.41 -39.69
CA HIS A 29 6.93 -8.15 -40.29
C HIS A 29 8.40 -8.18 -40.70
N ASP A 30 9.27 -8.69 -39.81
CA ASP A 30 10.71 -8.81 -40.09
C ASP A 30 10.99 -9.83 -41.20
N ASP A 31 10.30 -10.97 -41.16
CA ASP A 31 10.42 -12.02 -42.18
C ASP A 31 9.97 -11.50 -43.55
N ALA A 32 8.88 -10.73 -43.62
CA ALA A 32 8.39 -10.13 -44.86
C ALA A 32 9.38 -9.10 -45.43
N VAL A 33 9.95 -8.24 -44.59
CA VAL A 33 10.97 -7.26 -45.00
C VAL A 33 12.22 -7.97 -45.52
N ALA A 34 12.73 -8.96 -44.79
CA ALA A 34 13.92 -9.71 -45.19
C ALA A 34 13.70 -10.50 -46.49
N GLU A 35 12.54 -11.13 -46.64
CA GLU A 35 12.18 -11.92 -47.82
C GLU A 35 12.02 -11.05 -49.07
N LEU A 36 11.29 -9.93 -48.97
CA LEU A 36 11.09 -8.99 -50.08
C LEU A 36 12.39 -8.28 -50.47
N ASP A 37 13.26 -7.99 -49.50
CA ASP A 37 14.59 -7.40 -49.76
C ASP A 37 15.49 -8.37 -50.53
N ALA A 38 15.51 -9.65 -50.14
CA ALA A 38 16.24 -10.69 -50.86
C ALA A 38 15.71 -10.88 -52.29
N LEU A 39 14.39 -10.88 -52.46
CA LEU A 39 13.74 -10.98 -53.77
C LEU A 39 14.04 -9.78 -54.67
N SER A 40 14.03 -8.56 -54.13
CA SER A 40 14.30 -7.33 -54.89
C SER A 40 15.67 -7.37 -55.59
N ARG A 41 16.68 -7.94 -54.92
CA ARG A 41 18.05 -8.09 -55.47
C ARG A 41 18.16 -9.17 -56.56
N LEU A 42 17.21 -10.11 -56.63
CA LEU A 42 17.24 -11.23 -57.57
C LEU A 42 16.43 -10.96 -58.85
N LEU A 43 15.65 -9.88 -58.90
CA LEU A 43 14.67 -9.60 -59.95
C LEU A 43 15.13 -8.57 -61.00
N ASP A 44 16.44 -8.33 -61.13
CA ASP A 44 17.02 -7.42 -62.15
C ASP A 44 16.57 -7.71 -63.59
N HIS A 45 16.20 -8.96 -63.88
CA HIS A 45 15.80 -9.44 -65.21
C HIS A 45 14.29 -9.32 -65.50
N ASP A 46 13.46 -8.97 -64.51
CA ASP A 46 12.00 -8.82 -64.66
C ASP A 46 11.56 -7.48 -64.01
N PRO A 47 11.65 -6.36 -64.76
CA PRO A 47 11.41 -5.02 -64.21
C PRO A 47 10.01 -4.81 -63.63
N GLY A 48 9.00 -5.46 -64.22
CA GLY A 48 7.62 -5.38 -63.74
C GLY A 48 7.46 -6.06 -62.38
N LEU A 49 7.97 -7.29 -62.24
CA LEU A 49 7.92 -8.01 -60.97
C LEU A 49 8.80 -7.36 -59.89
N ARG A 50 9.96 -6.83 -60.29
CA ARG A 50 10.83 -6.04 -59.40
C ARG A 50 10.11 -4.81 -58.86
N SER A 51 9.35 -4.11 -59.70
CA SER A 51 8.56 -2.95 -59.28
C SER A 51 7.52 -3.33 -58.21
N SER A 52 6.76 -4.41 -58.42
CA SER A 52 5.77 -4.86 -57.43
C SER A 52 6.42 -5.34 -56.12
N VAL A 53 7.58 -6.01 -56.18
CA VAL A 53 8.34 -6.38 -54.96
C VAL A 53 8.89 -5.14 -54.25
N THR A 54 9.32 -4.12 -54.99
CA THR A 54 9.82 -2.86 -54.43
C THR A 54 8.72 -2.08 -53.71
N LEU A 55 7.51 -2.04 -54.30
CA LEU A 55 6.32 -1.48 -53.66
C LEU A 55 6.05 -2.15 -52.30
N TRP A 56 5.94 -3.48 -52.30
CA TRP A 56 5.55 -4.22 -51.10
C TRP A 56 6.67 -4.28 -50.07
N LEU A 57 7.94 -4.11 -50.47
CA LEU A 57 9.04 -3.87 -49.54
C LEU A 57 8.88 -2.52 -48.83
N GLY A 58 8.58 -1.44 -49.58
CA GLY A 58 8.27 -0.14 -49.01
C GLY A 58 7.02 -0.16 -48.12
N GLY A 59 5.99 -0.90 -48.53
CA GLY A 59 4.78 -1.13 -47.74
C GLY A 59 5.04 -1.92 -46.46
N ALA A 60 5.82 -3.01 -46.51
CA ALA A 60 6.17 -3.80 -45.33
C ALA A 60 7.02 -3.02 -44.33
N LEU A 61 7.96 -2.19 -44.80
CA LEU A 61 8.72 -1.27 -43.94
C LEU A 61 7.79 -0.23 -43.29
N THR A 62 6.82 0.30 -44.05
CA THR A 62 5.81 1.24 -43.52
C THR A 62 4.94 0.57 -42.46
N LEU A 63 4.44 -0.63 -42.71
CA LEU A 63 3.61 -1.39 -41.76
C LEU A 63 4.39 -1.80 -40.51
N ARG A 64 5.67 -2.20 -40.65
CA ARG A 64 6.54 -2.50 -39.50
C ARG A 64 6.76 -1.27 -38.61
N HIS A 65 6.96 -0.10 -39.23
CA HIS A 65 7.12 1.15 -38.50
C HIS A 65 5.82 1.53 -37.76
N VAL A 66 4.67 1.46 -38.43
CA VAL A 66 3.35 1.72 -37.81
C VAL A 66 3.05 0.73 -36.66
N ALA A 67 3.54 -0.50 -36.73
CA ALA A 67 3.36 -1.50 -35.68
C ALA A 67 4.36 -1.37 -34.50
N GLY A 68 5.19 -0.31 -34.47
CA GLY A 68 6.16 -0.04 -33.40
C GLY A 68 7.50 -0.79 -33.49
N GLY A 69 7.80 -1.42 -34.63
CA GLY A 69 9.00 -2.24 -34.84
C GLY A 69 10.03 -1.67 -35.82
N GLY A 70 9.82 -0.46 -36.36
CA GLY A 70 10.67 0.14 -37.40
C GLY A 70 11.57 1.27 -36.88
N THR A 71 12.74 1.43 -37.49
CA THR A 71 13.68 2.53 -37.19
C THR A 71 13.41 3.78 -38.05
N PRO A 72 13.93 4.98 -37.69
CA PRO A 72 13.86 6.16 -38.56
C PRO A 72 14.47 5.92 -39.96
N GLU A 73 15.51 5.08 -40.02
CA GLU A 73 16.17 4.66 -41.26
C GLU A 73 15.26 3.81 -42.15
N ASP A 74 14.42 2.96 -41.54
CA ASP A 74 13.40 2.19 -42.27
C ASP A 74 12.32 3.08 -42.87
N ARG A 75 11.94 4.15 -42.16
CA ARG A 75 10.96 5.14 -42.65
C ARG A 75 11.51 5.89 -43.86
N GLU A 76 12.75 6.39 -43.78
CA GLU A 76 13.41 7.06 -44.91
C GLU A 76 13.56 6.12 -46.11
N ARG A 77 13.93 4.87 -45.85
CA ARG A 77 14.04 3.83 -46.87
C ARG A 77 12.70 3.51 -47.52
N ALA A 78 11.65 3.33 -46.72
CA ALA A 78 10.29 3.10 -47.22
C ALA A 78 9.84 4.25 -48.12
N HIS A 79 10.02 5.48 -47.66
CA HIS A 79 9.65 6.69 -48.39
C HIS A 79 10.35 6.78 -49.76
N GLY A 80 11.65 6.49 -49.80
CA GLY A 80 12.42 6.45 -51.05
C GLY A 80 11.92 5.38 -52.02
N LEU A 81 11.69 4.15 -51.56
CA LEU A 81 11.20 3.04 -52.40
C LEU A 81 9.81 3.32 -52.96
N LEU A 82 8.92 3.92 -52.17
CA LEU A 82 7.54 4.21 -52.59
C LEU A 82 7.49 5.37 -53.58
N ARG A 83 8.30 6.44 -53.40
CA ARG A 83 8.43 7.51 -54.40
C ARG A 83 9.02 6.99 -55.70
N ASP A 84 10.02 6.11 -55.63
CA ASP A 84 10.59 5.47 -56.82
C ASP A 84 9.55 4.66 -57.60
N VAL A 85 8.66 3.93 -56.93
CA VAL A 85 7.57 3.19 -57.59
C VAL A 85 6.49 4.13 -58.15
N ARG A 86 6.17 5.23 -57.45
CA ARG A 86 5.14 6.20 -57.87
C ARG A 86 5.56 7.00 -59.10
N ASP A 87 6.80 7.48 -59.15
CA ASP A 87 7.30 8.38 -60.20
C ASP A 87 7.54 7.63 -61.53
N PRO A 88 6.76 7.92 -62.59
CA PRO A 88 6.92 7.28 -63.89
C PRO A 88 8.26 7.58 -64.58
N ALA A 89 9.01 8.59 -64.12
CA ALA A 89 10.31 8.96 -64.67
C ALA A 89 11.44 8.04 -64.16
N THR A 90 11.23 7.29 -63.07
CA THR A 90 12.23 6.35 -62.58
C THR A 90 12.15 5.02 -63.34
N LYS A 91 13.24 4.24 -63.27
CA LYS A 91 13.27 2.89 -63.89
C LYS A 91 12.26 1.94 -63.27
N THR A 92 11.99 2.09 -61.97
CA THR A 92 11.05 1.25 -61.21
C THR A 92 9.62 1.67 -61.51
N GLY A 93 9.30 2.97 -61.43
CA GLY A 93 7.96 3.49 -61.70
C GLY A 93 7.52 3.42 -63.16
N ALA A 94 8.45 3.46 -64.12
CA ALA A 94 8.15 3.19 -65.53
C ALA A 94 7.67 1.74 -65.77
N ALA A 95 8.10 0.79 -64.93
CA ALA A 95 7.69 -0.61 -64.98
C ALA A 95 6.50 -0.93 -64.05
N ALA A 96 6.07 0.01 -63.22
CA ALA A 96 4.99 -0.15 -62.25
C ALA A 96 3.60 -0.19 -62.92
N GLY A 97 2.78 -1.15 -62.48
CA GLY A 97 1.36 -1.18 -62.82
C GLY A 97 0.62 0.07 -62.31
N VAL A 98 -0.56 0.33 -62.86
CA VAL A 98 -1.43 1.42 -62.37
C VAL A 98 -1.86 1.15 -60.92
N GLU A 99 -2.18 -0.10 -60.59
CA GLU A 99 -2.54 -0.50 -59.22
C GLU A 99 -1.36 -0.34 -58.25
N ASP A 100 -0.15 -0.71 -58.66
CA ASP A 100 1.06 -0.59 -57.84
C ASP A 100 1.37 0.87 -57.47
N ARG A 101 1.15 1.81 -58.41
CA ARG A 101 1.31 3.24 -58.14
C ARG A 101 0.27 3.78 -57.16
N ARG A 102 -0.98 3.30 -57.24
CA ARG A 102 -2.03 3.67 -56.28
C ARG A 102 -1.75 3.13 -54.88
N TRP A 103 -1.22 1.90 -54.77
CA TRP A 103 -0.74 1.36 -53.49
C TRP A 103 0.46 2.15 -52.96
N ALA A 104 1.39 2.58 -53.81
CA ALA A 104 2.50 3.45 -53.41
C ALA A 104 1.97 4.79 -52.88
N ALA A 105 0.97 5.38 -53.54
CA ALA A 105 0.33 6.61 -53.10
C ALA A 105 -0.33 6.44 -51.72
N LEU A 106 -1.04 5.33 -51.47
CA LEU A 106 -1.65 5.03 -50.17
C LEU A 106 -0.60 4.97 -49.04
N PHE A 107 0.51 4.26 -49.24
CA PHE A 107 1.57 4.19 -48.23
C PHE A 107 2.30 5.53 -48.04
N LEU A 108 2.44 6.34 -49.09
CA LEU A 108 3.05 7.68 -49.01
C LEU A 108 2.21 8.68 -48.22
N VAL A 109 0.87 8.53 -48.17
CA VAL A 109 0.01 9.33 -47.28
C VAL A 109 0.45 9.20 -45.83
N THR A 110 0.85 8.00 -45.40
CA THR A 110 1.36 7.72 -44.04
C THR A 110 2.69 8.42 -43.74
N HIS A 111 3.52 8.67 -44.77
CA HIS A 111 4.81 9.34 -44.61
C HIS A 111 4.74 10.87 -44.71
N ALA A 112 3.73 11.39 -45.40
CA ALA A 112 3.52 12.82 -45.60
C ALA A 112 3.00 13.56 -44.35
N MET A 113 2.51 12.84 -43.34
CA MET A 113 2.06 13.40 -42.06
C MET A 113 2.91 12.93 -40.87
N PRO A 114 3.16 13.79 -39.86
CA PRO A 114 3.79 13.40 -38.60
C PRO A 114 2.77 12.70 -37.67
N LEU A 115 2.39 11.48 -38.04
CA LEU A 115 1.50 10.64 -37.22
C LEU A 115 2.26 10.10 -36.01
N GLN A 116 1.67 10.17 -34.81
CA GLN A 116 2.25 9.55 -33.60
C GLN A 116 1.79 8.09 -33.46
N GLU A 117 2.70 7.29 -32.92
CA GLU A 117 2.68 5.84 -32.77
C GLU A 117 1.74 5.43 -31.61
N MET A 118 0.67 4.68 -31.90
CA MET A 118 -0.09 3.88 -30.93
C MET A 118 -0.48 2.53 -31.56
N PRO A 119 -0.51 1.43 -30.79
CA PRO A 119 -0.77 0.10 -31.30
C PRO A 119 -2.26 -0.01 -31.62
N GLY A 120 -2.65 0.19 -32.89
CA GLY A 120 -4.08 0.42 -33.18
C GLY A 120 -4.51 0.64 -34.63
N GLY A 121 -3.74 0.22 -35.63
CA GLY A 121 -4.14 0.41 -37.04
C GLY A 121 -4.06 1.86 -37.53
N ILE A 122 -4.43 2.08 -38.80
CA ILE A 122 -4.29 3.37 -39.51
C ILE A 122 -5.46 4.28 -39.15
N ALA A 123 -5.40 4.86 -37.95
CA ALA A 123 -6.10 6.07 -37.55
C ALA A 123 -5.28 6.71 -36.40
N PRO A 124 -4.60 7.85 -36.64
CA PRO A 124 -3.57 8.37 -35.72
C PRO A 124 -4.07 9.56 -34.89
N GLU A 125 -3.71 9.60 -33.62
CA GLU A 125 -3.41 10.89 -32.99
C GLU A 125 -2.13 11.43 -33.64
N LEU A 126 -2.21 12.62 -34.25
CA LEU A 126 -1.04 13.31 -34.78
C LEU A 126 -0.22 13.89 -33.63
N ASP A 127 1.11 13.88 -33.77
CA ASP A 127 1.97 14.59 -32.82
C ASP A 127 1.77 16.10 -33.03
N GLY A 128 0.92 16.70 -32.17
CA GLY A 128 0.61 18.12 -32.18
C GLY A 128 1.85 19.00 -32.05
N THR A 129 2.90 18.57 -31.34
CA THR A 129 4.16 19.31 -31.22
C THR A 129 4.97 19.23 -32.52
N ALA A 130 5.12 18.04 -33.10
CA ALA A 130 5.82 17.89 -34.39
C ALA A 130 5.08 18.59 -35.54
N MET A 131 3.75 18.60 -35.51
CA MET A 131 2.94 19.33 -36.46
C MET A 131 3.03 20.84 -36.27
N PHE A 132 2.99 21.33 -35.03
CA PHE A 132 3.25 22.74 -34.73
C PHE A 132 4.64 23.17 -35.21
N ASP A 133 5.67 22.35 -34.95
CA ASP A 133 7.03 22.59 -35.43
C ASP A 133 7.12 22.58 -36.95
N MET A 134 6.40 21.69 -37.62
CA MET A 134 6.30 21.66 -39.08
C MET A 134 5.60 22.90 -39.62
N ILE A 135 4.49 23.33 -39.02
CA ILE A 135 3.77 24.56 -39.38
C ILE A 135 4.68 25.79 -39.20
N MET A 136 5.44 25.83 -38.11
CA MET A 136 6.39 26.91 -37.82
C MET A 136 7.60 26.90 -38.75
N ARG A 137 8.06 25.71 -39.17
CA ARG A 137 9.21 25.54 -40.07
C ARG A 137 8.87 25.85 -41.53
N GLU A 138 7.74 25.34 -42.02
CA GLU A 138 7.36 25.40 -43.45
C GLU A 138 6.56 26.67 -43.78
N GLY A 139 5.88 27.25 -42.79
CA GLY A 139 5.02 28.43 -42.95
C GLY A 139 3.79 28.19 -43.86
N PRO A 140 2.99 29.24 -44.12
CA PRO A 140 1.72 29.10 -44.87
C PRO A 140 1.91 28.59 -46.30
N GLY A 141 3.02 28.95 -46.95
CA GLY A 141 3.34 28.54 -48.32
C GLY A 141 3.77 27.09 -48.44
N GLY A 142 4.56 26.58 -47.49
CA GLY A 142 4.96 25.17 -47.45
C GLY A 142 3.80 24.24 -47.08
N MET A 143 2.92 24.67 -46.17
CA MET A 143 1.69 23.92 -45.85
C MET A 143 0.73 23.80 -47.04
N ALA A 144 0.65 24.81 -47.90
CA ALA A 144 -0.15 24.74 -49.13
C ALA A 144 0.43 23.73 -50.14
N ALA A 145 1.77 23.61 -50.23
CA ALA A 145 2.42 22.61 -51.07
C ALA A 145 2.22 21.19 -50.53
N LEU A 146 2.31 21.00 -49.21
CA LEU A 146 2.02 19.73 -48.53
C LEU A 146 0.56 19.31 -48.74
N ALA A 147 -0.39 20.23 -48.61
CA ALA A 147 -1.81 19.98 -48.86
C ALA A 147 -2.08 19.56 -50.32
N ALA A 148 -1.39 20.19 -51.29
CA ALA A 148 -1.48 19.80 -52.70
C ALA A 148 -0.90 18.40 -52.96
N GLU A 149 0.23 18.05 -52.34
CA GLU A 149 0.83 16.71 -52.44
C GLU A 149 -0.09 15.64 -51.82
N LEU A 150 -0.64 15.90 -50.63
CA LEU A 150 -1.59 15.02 -49.97
C LEU A 150 -2.87 14.83 -50.77
N GLN A 151 -3.40 15.91 -51.37
CA GLN A 151 -4.58 15.82 -52.23
C GLN A 151 -4.34 14.89 -53.43
N GLU A 152 -3.16 14.98 -54.06
CA GLU A 152 -2.79 14.12 -55.19
C GLU A 152 -2.68 12.65 -54.75
N LEU A 153 -1.96 12.40 -53.65
CA LEU A 153 -1.78 11.05 -53.08
C LEU A 153 -3.11 10.39 -52.70
N VAL A 154 -3.98 11.10 -52.00
CA VAL A 154 -5.29 10.60 -51.56
C VAL A 154 -6.22 10.38 -52.76
N THR A 155 -6.15 11.23 -53.79
CA THR A 155 -6.95 11.07 -55.02
C THR A 155 -6.58 9.78 -55.75
N GLU A 156 -5.28 9.47 -55.86
CA GLU A 156 -4.81 8.21 -56.45
C GLU A 156 -5.18 6.99 -55.59
N ALA A 157 -5.03 7.08 -54.27
CA ALA A 157 -5.33 6.00 -53.34
C ALA A 157 -6.84 5.65 -53.29
N ALA A 158 -7.72 6.65 -53.44
CA ALA A 158 -9.17 6.47 -53.41
C ALA A 158 -9.74 5.65 -54.59
N GLU A 159 -8.90 5.31 -55.59
CA GLU A 159 -9.24 4.42 -56.71
C GLU A 159 -8.79 2.95 -56.50
N LEU A 160 -8.26 2.61 -55.32
CA LEU A 160 -7.94 1.23 -54.95
C LEU A 160 -9.21 0.41 -54.66
N PRO A 161 -9.19 -0.92 -54.89
CA PRO A 161 -10.28 -1.83 -54.55
C PRO A 161 -10.30 -2.12 -53.03
N LEU A 162 -10.44 -1.08 -52.20
CA LEU A 162 -10.52 -1.17 -50.74
C LEU A 162 -11.97 -1.34 -50.24
N PRO A 163 -12.17 -1.84 -49.02
CA PRO A 163 -13.47 -1.85 -48.35
C PRO A 163 -14.18 -0.48 -48.38
N PRO A 164 -15.53 -0.44 -48.43
CA PRO A 164 -16.30 0.81 -48.57
C PRO A 164 -16.06 1.83 -47.45
N GLN A 165 -15.69 1.37 -46.25
CA GLN A 165 -15.40 2.21 -45.10
C GLN A 165 -14.04 2.92 -45.21
N ASP A 166 -13.02 2.26 -45.76
CA ASP A 166 -11.68 2.83 -45.97
C ASP A 166 -11.74 3.87 -47.10
N LEU A 167 -12.52 3.57 -48.14
CA LEU A 167 -12.82 4.51 -49.23
C LEU A 167 -13.60 5.75 -48.74
N ARG A 168 -14.43 5.61 -47.70
CA ARG A 168 -15.15 6.75 -47.10
C ARG A 168 -14.17 7.70 -46.41
N HIS A 169 -13.25 7.17 -45.62
CA HIS A 169 -12.21 7.95 -44.94
C HIS A 169 -11.26 8.64 -45.92
N LEU A 170 -10.79 7.93 -46.96
CA LEU A 170 -9.96 8.54 -48.01
C LEU A 170 -10.70 9.66 -48.77
N ARG A 171 -12.02 9.52 -49.00
CA ARG A 171 -12.82 10.57 -49.63
C ARG A 171 -13.06 11.77 -48.70
N GLN A 172 -13.24 11.54 -47.41
CA GLN A 172 -13.33 12.60 -46.41
C GLN A 172 -12.02 13.40 -46.31
N LEU A 173 -10.86 12.71 -46.26
CA LEU A 173 -9.55 13.35 -46.29
C LEU A 173 -9.35 14.17 -47.58
N ARG A 174 -9.72 13.61 -48.75
CA ARG A 174 -9.63 14.34 -50.03
C ARG A 174 -10.45 15.64 -50.02
N ASP A 175 -11.65 15.60 -49.46
CA ASP A 175 -12.56 16.74 -49.41
C ASP A 175 -12.06 17.80 -48.39
N LEU A 176 -11.37 17.37 -47.32
CA LEU A 176 -10.71 18.23 -46.32
C LEU A 176 -9.55 19.06 -46.92
N TYR A 177 -8.72 18.48 -47.80
CA TYR A 177 -7.54 19.17 -48.39
C TYR A 177 -7.85 20.06 -49.62
N ALA A 178 -9.12 20.23 -50.01
CA ALA A 178 -9.48 20.91 -51.27
C ALA A 178 -9.41 22.45 -51.25
N ARG A 179 -9.19 23.12 -50.09
CA ARG A 179 -9.09 24.58 -49.97
C ARG A 179 -8.07 25.05 -48.91
N PRO A 180 -6.84 25.46 -49.29
CA PRO A 180 -5.86 25.97 -48.34
C PRO A 180 -6.01 27.49 -48.14
N SER A 181 -6.58 27.93 -47.01
CA SER A 181 -6.57 29.31 -46.51
C SER A 181 -6.02 29.36 -45.06
N ALA A 182 -5.81 30.54 -44.48
CA ALA A 182 -5.47 30.66 -43.06
C ALA A 182 -6.56 30.02 -42.16
N ASP A 183 -7.83 30.17 -42.56
CA ASP A 183 -8.95 29.45 -41.96
C ASP A 183 -8.83 27.94 -42.18
N GLY A 184 -8.34 27.49 -43.35
CA GLY A 184 -8.06 26.07 -43.63
C GLY A 184 -6.93 25.46 -42.80
N ILE A 185 -5.95 26.25 -42.35
CA ILE A 185 -4.90 25.78 -41.42
C ILE A 185 -5.45 25.71 -39.99
N ALA A 186 -6.31 26.66 -39.59
CA ALA A 186 -7.02 26.59 -38.33
C ALA A 186 -8.02 25.41 -38.32
N ASP A 187 -8.77 25.19 -39.39
CA ASP A 187 -9.67 24.04 -39.57
C ASP A 187 -8.90 22.72 -39.59
N LEU A 188 -7.71 22.68 -40.21
CA LEU A 188 -6.80 21.54 -40.14
C LEU A 188 -6.44 21.25 -38.68
N PHE A 189 -5.99 22.24 -37.91
CA PHE A 189 -5.69 22.04 -36.49
C PHE A 189 -6.94 21.64 -35.68
N ASN A 190 -8.07 22.31 -35.89
CA ASN A 190 -9.34 22.06 -35.20
C ASN A 190 -9.92 20.67 -35.52
N SER A 191 -9.62 20.13 -36.70
CA SER A 191 -9.98 18.76 -37.08
C SER A 191 -9.11 17.69 -36.42
N LEU A 192 -7.96 18.09 -35.86
CA LEU A 192 -6.97 17.22 -35.22
C LEU A 192 -7.01 17.25 -33.69
N VAL A 193 -7.70 18.24 -33.13
CA VAL A 193 -8.11 18.30 -31.73
C VAL A 193 -9.59 17.92 -31.69
N PRO A 194 -9.93 16.66 -31.39
CA PRO A 194 -11.30 16.15 -31.45
C PRO A 194 -12.23 17.02 -30.60
N ASP A 195 -13.50 17.13 -31.02
CA ASP A 195 -14.55 17.69 -30.16
C ASP A 195 -15.06 16.58 -29.24
N ASP A 196 -14.18 16.11 -28.37
CA ASP A 196 -14.35 14.96 -27.48
C ASP A 196 -14.93 15.33 -26.11
N GLY A 197 -15.23 16.61 -25.89
CA GLY A 197 -15.72 17.12 -24.62
C GLY A 197 -14.66 17.19 -23.52
N PHE A 198 -13.37 16.98 -23.82
CA PHE A 198 -12.32 17.09 -22.80
C PHE A 198 -12.14 18.54 -22.31
N PRO A 199 -11.93 18.79 -21.00
CA PRO A 199 -11.81 20.15 -20.47
C PRO A 199 -10.60 20.90 -21.05
N GLY A 200 -10.85 22.01 -21.76
CA GLY A 200 -9.81 22.88 -22.31
C GLY A 200 -9.56 22.76 -23.82
N THR A 201 -10.13 21.74 -24.47
CA THR A 201 -10.07 21.49 -25.91
C THR A 201 -10.63 22.68 -26.72
N ASP A 202 -11.80 23.21 -26.35
CA ASP A 202 -12.41 24.38 -27.00
C ASP A 202 -11.59 25.66 -26.80
N GLN A 203 -10.99 25.83 -25.62
CA GLN A 203 -10.18 26.99 -25.29
C GLN A 203 -8.86 26.96 -26.08
N LEU A 204 -8.24 25.78 -26.22
CA LEU A 204 -7.07 25.54 -27.07
C LEU A 204 -7.38 25.86 -28.54
N ARG A 205 -8.52 25.37 -29.05
CA ARG A 205 -9.03 25.61 -30.41
C ARG A 205 -9.20 27.11 -30.68
N GLN A 206 -9.83 27.82 -29.75
CA GLN A 206 -10.08 29.26 -29.85
C GLN A 206 -8.79 30.08 -29.76
N MET A 207 -7.87 29.70 -28.87
CA MET A 207 -6.56 30.35 -28.74
C MET A 207 -5.71 30.16 -30.00
N MET A 208 -5.75 28.98 -30.60
CA MET A 208 -5.03 28.70 -31.85
C MET A 208 -5.57 29.47 -33.04
N GLY A 209 -6.90 29.50 -33.19
CA GLY A 209 -7.55 30.31 -34.22
C GLY A 209 -7.16 31.78 -34.09
N THR A 210 -7.13 32.32 -32.87
CA THR A 210 -6.76 33.72 -32.58
C THR A 210 -5.27 34.00 -32.85
N TRP A 211 -4.38 33.07 -32.50
CA TRP A 211 -2.93 33.19 -32.69
C TRP A 211 -2.52 33.09 -34.17
N LEU A 212 -3.12 32.17 -34.93
CA LEU A 212 -2.90 32.03 -36.36
C LEU A 212 -3.42 33.25 -37.15
N THR A 213 -4.55 33.83 -36.75
CA THR A 213 -5.05 35.09 -37.37
C THR A 213 -4.15 36.28 -37.06
N THR A 214 -3.56 36.35 -35.86
CA THR A 214 -2.59 37.42 -35.52
C THR A 214 -1.26 37.26 -36.25
N MET A 215 -0.74 36.05 -36.44
CA MET A 215 0.50 35.82 -37.19
C MET A 215 0.36 36.00 -38.71
N THR A 216 -0.84 35.75 -39.27
CA THR A 216 -1.09 35.87 -40.73
C THR A 216 -1.54 37.28 -41.15
N GLY A 217 -1.69 38.21 -40.21
CA GLY A 217 -2.01 39.63 -40.50
C GLY A 217 -3.45 39.88 -40.94
N GLY A 218 -4.40 39.01 -40.56
CA GLY A 218 -5.81 39.15 -40.91
C GLY A 218 -6.53 40.21 -40.09
N ALA A 219 -7.09 41.22 -40.75
CA ALA A 219 -7.94 42.23 -40.11
C ALA A 219 -9.21 41.59 -39.54
N GLY A 220 -9.44 41.73 -38.23
CA GLY A 220 -10.57 41.16 -37.53
C GLY A 220 -11.92 41.63 -38.10
N THR A 221 -12.80 40.67 -38.39
CA THR A 221 -14.23 40.90 -38.56
C THR A 221 -14.95 40.35 -37.35
N THR A 222 -15.34 41.24 -36.45
CA THR A 222 -16.31 40.98 -35.39
C THR A 222 -17.66 40.63 -36.02
N SER A 223 -18.15 39.41 -35.87
CA SER A 223 -19.55 39.07 -36.14
C SER A 223 -20.29 38.89 -34.82
N ASP A 224 -20.93 39.97 -34.39
CA ASP A 224 -22.00 39.96 -33.37
C ASP A 224 -23.16 39.08 -33.86
N SER A 225 -23.49 38.04 -33.10
CA SER A 225 -24.74 37.30 -33.24
C SER A 225 -25.68 37.68 -32.10
N GLY A 226 -26.58 38.65 -32.34
CA GLY A 226 -27.78 38.86 -31.53
C GLY A 226 -28.99 38.19 -32.19
N PRO A 227 -29.91 37.57 -31.43
CA PRO A 227 -31.10 36.95 -31.99
C PRO A 227 -32.25 37.94 -32.22
N ASN A 228 -33.10 37.54 -33.14
CA ASN A 228 -34.18 38.26 -33.81
C ASN A 228 -35.44 38.41 -32.93
N SER A 229 -36.10 39.57 -32.95
CA SER A 229 -37.53 39.71 -33.36
C SER A 229 -38.13 41.09 -33.05
N GLY A 230 -38.94 41.61 -34.00
CA GLY A 230 -40.18 42.30 -33.66
C GLY A 230 -40.34 43.80 -33.93
N SER A 231 -40.58 44.15 -35.20
CA SER A 231 -41.53 45.18 -35.67
C SER A 231 -41.41 46.67 -35.28
N GLY A 232 -41.26 47.51 -36.30
CA GLY A 232 -42.27 48.54 -36.62
C GLY A 232 -42.07 49.98 -36.13
N THR A 233 -41.52 50.81 -37.03
CA THR A 233 -41.82 52.26 -37.26
C THR A 233 -41.35 53.32 -36.23
N ALA A 234 -40.62 54.30 -36.80
CA ALA A 234 -39.96 55.52 -36.31
C ALA A 234 -40.89 56.63 -35.72
N PRO A 235 -40.39 57.86 -35.44
CA PRO A 235 -39.22 58.29 -34.65
C PRO A 235 -39.58 59.46 -33.68
N GLY A 236 -38.65 59.85 -32.78
CA GLY A 236 -38.78 61.14 -32.10
C GLY A 236 -37.69 61.53 -31.09
N THR A 237 -36.71 62.29 -31.59
CA THR A 237 -36.06 63.45 -30.93
C THR A 237 -35.10 63.25 -29.74
N ALA A 238 -33.83 63.56 -30.02
CA ALA A 238 -32.78 64.04 -29.12
C ALA A 238 -33.13 65.45 -28.52
N PRO A 239 -32.23 66.25 -27.91
CA PRO A 239 -30.80 66.06 -27.57
C PRO A 239 -30.35 66.73 -26.22
N HIS A 240 -29.02 66.74 -26.01
CA HIS A 240 -28.18 67.76 -25.31
C HIS A 240 -27.49 67.30 -24.00
N THR A 241 -26.19 67.01 -23.98
CA THR A 241 -24.95 67.85 -24.08
C THR A 241 -24.72 68.80 -22.90
N SER A 242 -23.62 68.61 -22.15
CA SER A 242 -22.51 69.59 -22.04
C SER A 242 -21.42 69.17 -21.05
N ASP A 243 -20.18 69.29 -21.51
CA ASP A 243 -18.90 69.23 -20.79
C ASP A 243 -18.69 70.45 -19.86
N THR A 244 -17.95 70.31 -18.75
CA THR A 244 -16.60 70.90 -18.51
C THR A 244 -16.13 70.84 -17.03
N HIS A 245 -14.86 70.45 -16.85
CA HIS A 245 -13.97 70.32 -15.67
C HIS A 245 -13.69 71.65 -14.88
N PRO A 246 -13.07 71.71 -13.64
CA PRO A 246 -11.83 71.00 -13.19
C PRO A 246 -11.63 70.64 -11.67
N THR A 247 -10.53 69.87 -11.44
CA THR A 247 -9.84 69.25 -10.26
C THR A 247 -9.52 70.12 -9.01
N PRO A 248 -8.99 69.63 -7.83
CA PRO A 248 -8.25 68.37 -7.52
C PRO A 248 -8.62 67.65 -6.17
N ASP A 249 -8.45 66.33 -6.00
CA ASP A 249 -7.33 65.57 -5.38
C ASP A 249 -7.96 64.44 -4.51
N PRO A 250 -7.24 63.53 -3.83
CA PRO A 250 -6.42 62.38 -4.24
C PRO A 250 -7.12 61.01 -3.94
N SER A 251 -6.43 59.90 -4.23
CA SER A 251 -6.76 58.50 -3.87
C SER A 251 -7.63 57.69 -4.85
N GLY A 252 -7.08 56.57 -5.31
CA GLY A 252 -7.78 55.60 -6.15
C GLY A 252 -6.87 54.89 -7.15
N THR A 253 -5.79 54.25 -6.69
CA THR A 253 -5.24 53.09 -7.41
C THR A 253 -6.33 52.03 -7.46
N THR A 254 -7.04 51.95 -8.58
CA THR A 254 -7.81 50.77 -8.95
C THR A 254 -6.80 49.66 -9.23
N PRO A 255 -6.91 48.47 -8.61
CA PRO A 255 -6.14 47.31 -9.05
C PRO A 255 -6.55 47.03 -10.49
N ALA A 256 -5.58 47.02 -11.39
CA ALA A 256 -5.75 46.46 -12.71
C ALA A 256 -6.23 45.01 -12.59
N ASP A 257 -7.15 44.60 -13.47
CA ASP A 257 -7.66 43.25 -13.64
C ASP A 257 -6.55 42.20 -13.46
N ALA A 258 -6.57 41.52 -12.30
CA ALA A 258 -5.65 40.44 -11.96
C ALA A 258 -6.19 39.05 -12.33
N ASP A 259 -7.42 38.96 -12.88
CA ASP A 259 -8.11 37.69 -13.18
C ASP A 259 -8.38 37.46 -14.67
N ALA A 260 -7.68 38.16 -15.57
CA ALA A 260 -7.71 37.80 -16.99
C ALA A 260 -6.78 36.59 -17.23
N PRO A 261 -7.27 35.43 -17.71
CA PRO A 261 -6.43 34.26 -17.94
C PRO A 261 -5.26 34.60 -18.87
N ALA A 262 -4.04 34.24 -18.47
CA ALA A 262 -2.84 34.54 -19.22
C ALA A 262 -2.89 33.86 -20.61
N VAL A 263 -3.11 34.65 -21.66
CA VAL A 263 -3.05 34.18 -23.06
C VAL A 263 -1.58 33.97 -23.43
N PRO A 264 -1.19 32.82 -24.02
CA PRO A 264 0.19 32.56 -24.45
C PRO A 264 0.64 33.63 -25.44
N ARG A 265 1.79 34.25 -25.15
CA ARG A 265 2.27 35.44 -25.89
C ARG A 265 3.39 35.11 -26.86
N THR A 266 3.99 33.93 -26.76
CA THR A 266 5.09 33.47 -27.62
C THR A 266 4.78 32.11 -28.27
N PRO A 267 5.40 31.80 -29.43
CA PRO A 267 5.30 30.46 -30.03
C PRO A 267 5.78 29.34 -29.10
N GLU A 268 6.73 29.65 -28.20
CA GLU A 268 7.26 28.70 -27.22
C GLU A 268 6.27 28.43 -26.07
N ASP A 269 5.56 29.45 -25.59
CA ASP A 269 4.46 29.29 -24.61
C ASP A 269 3.36 28.39 -25.19
N PHE A 270 3.09 28.56 -26.48
CA PHE A 270 2.08 27.80 -27.19
C PHE A 270 2.52 26.35 -27.43
N ARG A 271 3.79 26.13 -27.80
CA ARG A 271 4.42 24.79 -27.88
C ARG A 271 4.29 24.04 -26.55
N ARG A 272 4.60 24.69 -25.43
CA ARG A 272 4.51 24.09 -24.08
C ARG A 272 3.09 23.71 -23.70
N LEU A 273 2.11 24.51 -24.12
CA LEU A 273 0.70 24.23 -23.88
C LEU A 273 0.18 23.04 -24.73
N ILE A 274 0.70 22.86 -25.95
CA ILE A 274 0.46 21.66 -26.77
C ILE A 274 1.09 20.43 -26.12
N VAL A 275 2.33 20.53 -25.63
CA VAL A 275 3.01 19.44 -24.89
C VAL A 275 2.21 19.02 -23.66
N ALA A 276 1.69 19.97 -22.89
CA ALA A 276 0.84 19.71 -21.73
C ALA A 276 -0.47 19.01 -22.10
N TRP A 277 -1.15 19.46 -23.16
CA TRP A 277 -2.38 18.84 -23.64
C TRP A 277 -2.13 17.39 -24.15
N GLN A 278 -1.08 17.18 -24.95
CA GLN A 278 -0.69 15.85 -25.41
C GLN A 278 -0.34 14.94 -24.23
N ALA A 279 0.40 15.44 -23.22
CA ALA A 279 0.74 14.66 -22.04
C ALA A 279 -0.52 14.15 -21.30
N VAL A 280 -1.56 14.98 -21.16
CA VAL A 280 -2.85 14.58 -20.57
C VAL A 280 -3.59 13.56 -21.45
N HIS A 281 -3.66 13.80 -22.76
CA HIS A 281 -4.40 12.95 -23.70
C HIS A 281 -3.76 11.56 -23.83
N THR A 282 -2.46 11.51 -24.15
CA THR A 282 -1.71 10.25 -24.29
C THR A 282 -1.72 9.44 -22.99
N THR A 283 -1.66 10.10 -21.84
CA THR A 283 -1.72 9.40 -20.55
C THR A 283 -3.10 8.81 -20.27
N SER A 284 -4.17 9.47 -20.69
CA SER A 284 -5.54 8.94 -20.55
C SER A 284 -5.72 7.66 -21.38
N VAL A 285 -5.18 7.63 -22.61
CA VAL A 285 -5.21 6.44 -23.49
C VAL A 285 -4.25 5.34 -23.02
N ASP A 286 -3.03 5.68 -22.62
CA ASP A 286 -2.07 4.71 -22.10
C ASP A 286 -2.56 4.10 -20.77
N PHE A 287 -3.24 4.87 -19.92
CA PHE A 287 -3.80 4.40 -18.66
C PHE A 287 -4.81 3.26 -18.88
N LEU A 288 -5.75 3.42 -19.81
CA LEU A 288 -6.74 2.39 -20.15
C LEU A 288 -6.07 1.06 -20.58
N ASN A 289 -4.95 1.13 -21.29
CA ASN A 289 -4.20 -0.04 -21.76
C ASN A 289 -3.38 -0.75 -20.67
N HIS A 290 -3.09 -0.10 -19.52
CA HIS A 290 -2.19 -0.62 -18.49
C HIS A 290 -2.85 -0.79 -17.10
N ALA A 291 -4.08 -0.31 -16.92
CA ALA A 291 -4.81 -0.36 -15.64
C ALA A 291 -5.04 -1.78 -15.09
N GLY A 292 -4.97 -2.82 -15.94
CA GLY A 292 -5.09 -4.23 -15.52
C GLY A 292 -3.75 -4.99 -15.41
N GLY A 293 -2.64 -4.41 -15.88
CA GLY A 293 -1.38 -5.14 -16.08
C GLY A 293 -0.45 -5.20 -14.86
N GLY A 294 -0.69 -4.37 -13.85
CA GLY A 294 0.13 -4.34 -12.63
C GLY A 294 1.62 -4.02 -12.87
N ASP A 295 1.94 -3.21 -13.90
CA ASP A 295 3.31 -2.76 -14.23
C ASP A 295 3.57 -1.33 -13.71
N PRO A 296 4.30 -1.17 -12.59
CA PRO A 296 4.62 0.14 -12.03
C PRO A 296 5.53 0.98 -12.93
N ALA A 297 6.28 0.35 -13.85
CA ALA A 297 7.17 1.06 -14.75
C ALA A 297 6.41 1.88 -15.79
N ALA A 298 5.28 1.34 -16.29
CA ALA A 298 4.37 2.05 -17.18
C ALA A 298 3.76 3.28 -16.50
N LEU A 299 3.32 3.14 -15.24
CA LEU A 299 2.76 4.26 -14.47
C LEU A 299 3.81 5.35 -14.17
N ASN A 300 5.05 4.95 -13.83
CA ASN A 300 6.15 5.90 -13.67
C ASN A 300 6.49 6.65 -14.96
N GLN A 301 6.40 6.00 -16.12
CA GLN A 301 6.60 6.66 -17.40
C GLN A 301 5.54 7.75 -17.65
N GLN A 302 4.28 7.47 -17.30
CA GLN A 302 3.19 8.43 -17.39
C GLN A 302 3.36 9.60 -16.40
N LEU A 303 3.69 9.32 -15.14
CA LEU A 303 3.93 10.35 -14.12
C LEU A 303 5.11 11.27 -14.51
N ARG A 304 6.21 10.72 -15.04
CA ARG A 304 7.34 11.53 -15.54
C ARG A 304 6.91 12.42 -16.69
N ARG A 305 6.14 11.90 -17.66
CA ARG A 305 5.62 12.67 -18.79
C ARG A 305 4.76 13.85 -18.34
N LEU A 306 3.85 13.62 -17.39
CA LEU A 306 2.99 14.67 -16.83
C LEU A 306 3.80 15.69 -16.02
N ARG A 307 4.77 15.23 -15.23
CA ARG A 307 5.63 16.11 -14.42
C ARG A 307 6.53 16.99 -15.28
N ASP A 308 7.17 16.42 -16.31
CA ASP A 308 8.00 17.18 -17.25
C ASP A 308 7.17 18.27 -17.96
N ALA A 309 5.92 17.98 -18.29
CA ALA A 309 4.98 18.96 -18.86
C ALA A 309 4.57 20.04 -17.85
N LEU A 310 4.37 19.67 -16.59
CA LEU A 310 4.03 20.59 -15.49
C LEU A 310 5.18 21.56 -15.19
N ASP A 311 6.41 21.05 -15.09
CA ASP A 311 7.63 21.83 -14.83
C ASP A 311 7.98 22.75 -16.02
N GLY A 312 7.57 22.36 -17.24
CA GLY A 312 7.74 23.16 -18.46
C GLY A 312 6.81 24.38 -18.57
N LEU A 313 5.67 24.38 -17.86
CA LEU A 313 4.65 25.43 -17.91
C LEU A 313 4.97 26.61 -16.95
N PRO A 314 5.00 27.86 -17.45
CA PRO A 314 5.08 29.07 -16.62
C PRO A 314 3.92 29.23 -15.63
N ASP A 315 4.15 29.94 -14.52
CA ASP A 315 3.13 30.18 -13.49
C ASP A 315 1.95 31.03 -14.01
N GLY A 316 0.73 30.61 -13.68
CA GLY A 316 -0.51 31.28 -14.08
C GLY A 316 -1.02 30.94 -15.50
N MET A 317 -0.39 30.02 -16.22
CA MET A 317 -0.91 29.52 -17.51
C MET A 317 -2.05 28.51 -17.32
N PRO A 318 -3.10 28.53 -18.17
CA PRO A 318 -4.14 27.50 -18.16
C PRO A 318 -3.56 26.12 -18.51
N GLY A 319 -3.84 25.10 -17.70
CA GLY A 319 -3.42 23.71 -17.94
C GLY A 319 -2.65 23.04 -16.80
N LYS A 320 -2.05 23.81 -15.87
CA LYS A 320 -1.39 23.25 -14.68
C LYS A 320 -2.35 22.41 -13.83
N ASP A 321 -3.51 22.96 -13.48
CA ASP A 321 -4.55 22.25 -12.71
C ASP A 321 -5.02 20.94 -13.37
N ALA A 322 -5.03 20.87 -14.71
CA ALA A 322 -5.41 19.67 -15.45
C ALA A 322 -4.32 18.58 -15.38
N LEU A 323 -3.04 18.97 -15.45
CA LEU A 323 -1.89 18.07 -15.26
C LEU A 323 -1.85 17.57 -13.81
N GLU A 324 -2.00 18.46 -12.84
CA GLU A 324 -2.06 18.11 -11.41
C GLU A 324 -3.24 17.17 -11.11
N GLY A 325 -4.41 17.44 -11.68
CA GLY A 325 -5.58 16.58 -11.58
C GLY A 325 -5.35 15.18 -12.17
N GLN A 326 -4.69 15.08 -13.32
CA GLN A 326 -4.36 13.78 -13.92
C GLN A 326 -3.31 13.01 -13.12
N MET A 327 -2.25 13.67 -12.65
CA MET A 327 -1.27 13.05 -11.74
C MET A 327 -1.95 12.55 -10.46
N THR A 328 -2.86 13.33 -9.90
CA THR A 328 -3.66 12.95 -8.71
C THR A 328 -4.53 11.72 -9.00
N MET A 329 -5.17 11.65 -10.16
CA MET A 329 -5.99 10.51 -10.57
C MET A 329 -5.16 9.24 -10.77
N LEU A 330 -3.98 9.35 -11.40
CA LEU A 330 -3.04 8.23 -11.53
C LEU A 330 -2.55 7.71 -10.17
N LEU A 331 -2.27 8.61 -9.22
CA LEU A 331 -1.91 8.23 -7.85
C LEU A 331 -3.08 7.57 -7.12
N HIS A 332 -4.30 8.08 -7.32
CA HIS A 332 -5.53 7.52 -6.72
C HIS A 332 -5.84 6.11 -7.23
N LEU A 333 -5.54 5.83 -8.51
CA LEU A 333 -5.77 4.55 -9.17
C LEU A 333 -4.52 3.66 -9.19
N SER A 334 -3.44 4.09 -8.54
CA SER A 334 -2.14 3.41 -8.53
C SER A 334 -2.21 1.98 -8.01
N ASP A 335 -3.20 1.65 -7.16
CA ASP A 335 -3.47 0.28 -6.68
C ASP A 335 -3.57 -0.73 -7.82
N GLY A 336 -4.31 -0.39 -8.88
CA GLY A 336 -4.56 -1.27 -10.03
C GLY A 336 -3.32 -1.48 -10.90
N ALA A 337 -2.39 -0.53 -10.88
CA ALA A 337 -1.19 -0.50 -11.70
C ALA A 337 0.10 -0.81 -10.91
N GLY A 338 0.00 -1.30 -9.68
CA GLY A 338 1.15 -1.78 -8.88
C GLY A 338 1.83 -0.72 -7.98
N GLY A 339 1.11 0.36 -7.67
CA GLY A 339 1.41 1.29 -6.57
C GLY A 339 0.96 0.75 -5.20
N THR A 340 1.40 1.40 -4.13
CA THR A 340 1.11 1.01 -2.73
C THR A 340 -0.05 1.83 -2.13
N LEU A 341 -0.50 1.50 -0.91
CA LEU A 341 -1.52 2.29 -0.19
C LEU A 341 -1.03 3.72 0.08
N GLN A 342 0.28 3.90 0.18
CA GLN A 342 0.90 5.22 0.26
C GLN A 342 0.69 6.03 -1.02
N ASP A 343 0.94 5.43 -2.19
CA ASP A 343 0.81 6.14 -3.47
C ASP A 343 -0.65 6.64 -3.62
N GLN A 344 -1.62 5.86 -3.14
CA GLN A 344 -3.03 6.28 -3.04
C GLN A 344 -3.26 7.38 -1.99
N ALA A 345 -2.66 7.28 -0.81
CA ALA A 345 -2.79 8.29 0.26
C ALA A 345 -2.26 9.66 -0.18
N LEU A 346 -1.19 9.69 -0.99
CA LEU A 346 -0.70 10.91 -1.62
C LEU A 346 -1.73 11.46 -2.63
N GLY A 347 -2.32 10.60 -3.45
CA GLY A 347 -3.46 10.98 -4.30
C GLY A 347 -4.62 11.57 -3.48
N LEU A 348 -5.00 10.95 -2.37
CA LEU A 348 -6.06 11.42 -1.46
C LEU A 348 -5.77 12.80 -0.87
N ALA A 349 -4.51 13.06 -0.46
CA ALA A 349 -4.09 14.37 0.06
C ALA A 349 -4.26 15.48 -0.99
N HIS A 350 -4.11 15.14 -2.27
CA HIS A 350 -4.28 16.07 -3.40
C HIS A 350 -5.70 16.10 -3.98
N THR A 351 -6.58 15.16 -3.59
CA THR A 351 -7.99 15.12 -4.06
C THR A 351 -8.77 16.37 -3.68
N GLN A 352 -8.53 16.99 -2.51
CA GLN A 352 -9.22 18.23 -2.13
C GLN A 352 -8.97 19.37 -3.12
N THR A 353 -7.73 19.53 -3.59
CA THR A 353 -7.36 20.53 -4.59
C THR A 353 -8.12 20.31 -5.90
N VAL A 354 -8.30 19.05 -6.31
CA VAL A 354 -9.04 18.66 -7.51
C VAL A 354 -10.55 18.87 -7.35
N THR A 355 -11.11 18.49 -6.20
CA THR A 355 -12.53 18.72 -5.86
C THR A 355 -12.85 20.22 -5.84
N ASP A 356 -11.99 21.03 -5.24
CA ASP A 356 -12.15 22.48 -5.21
C ASP A 356 -12.02 23.09 -6.62
N TYR A 357 -11.14 22.56 -7.46
CA TYR A 357 -11.05 22.95 -8.87
C TYR A 357 -12.35 22.65 -9.62
N PHE A 358 -12.88 21.43 -9.51
CA PHE A 358 -14.13 21.07 -10.15
C PHE A 358 -15.30 21.91 -9.66
N ARG A 359 -15.34 22.23 -8.36
CA ARG A 359 -16.35 23.13 -7.78
C ARG A 359 -16.24 24.56 -8.31
N ARG A 360 -15.02 25.10 -8.47
CA ARG A 360 -14.81 26.40 -9.14
C ARG A 360 -15.24 26.37 -10.61
N LYS A 361 -15.00 25.25 -11.31
CA LYS A 361 -15.38 25.10 -12.72
C LYS A 361 -16.88 24.85 -12.91
N SER A 362 -17.58 24.26 -11.94
CA SER A 362 -19.04 24.13 -11.99
C SER A 362 -19.77 25.47 -11.94
N GLU A 363 -19.10 26.53 -11.48
CA GLU A 363 -19.65 27.90 -11.49
C GLU A 363 -19.43 28.61 -12.84
N SER A 364 -18.75 27.98 -13.81
CA SER A 364 -18.48 28.55 -15.13
C SER A 364 -19.60 28.28 -16.13
N SER A 365 -19.75 29.10 -17.17
CA SER A 365 -20.81 28.98 -18.18
C SER A 365 -20.50 27.97 -19.31
N ILE A 366 -19.75 26.91 -19.01
CA ILE A 366 -19.31 25.89 -19.99
C ILE A 366 -20.39 24.80 -20.11
N PRO A 367 -20.61 24.18 -21.29
CA PRO A 367 -21.64 23.13 -21.51
C PRO A 367 -21.57 21.87 -20.61
N MET A 368 -20.54 21.73 -19.76
CA MET A 368 -20.34 20.63 -18.80
C MET A 368 -20.33 21.06 -17.32
N ALA A 369 -20.72 22.30 -17.01
CA ALA A 369 -20.65 22.85 -15.64
C ALA A 369 -21.38 21.99 -14.59
N ASP A 370 -22.55 21.46 -14.93
CA ASP A 370 -23.33 20.57 -14.06
C ASP A 370 -22.63 19.23 -13.81
N GLY A 371 -21.86 18.73 -14.79
CA GLY A 371 -21.07 17.50 -14.67
C GLY A 371 -19.89 17.63 -13.71
N PHE A 372 -19.27 18.81 -13.61
CA PHE A 372 -18.17 19.06 -12.67
C PHE A 372 -18.64 19.09 -11.21
N ALA A 373 -19.86 19.55 -10.93
CA ALA A 373 -20.42 19.50 -9.58
C ALA A 373 -20.63 18.05 -9.13
N ILE A 374 -21.21 17.21 -10.01
CA ILE A 374 -21.39 15.78 -9.75
C ILE A 374 -20.03 15.09 -9.55
N MET A 375 -19.02 15.41 -10.37
CA MET A 375 -17.68 14.84 -10.22
C MET A 375 -17.02 15.23 -8.89
N ALA A 376 -17.17 16.47 -8.45
CA ALA A 376 -16.66 16.93 -7.16
C ALA A 376 -17.31 16.16 -5.99
N ASP A 377 -18.63 15.96 -6.04
CA ASP A 377 -19.36 15.24 -5.01
C ASP A 377 -19.03 13.74 -5.02
N VAL A 378 -18.87 13.14 -6.21
CA VAL A 378 -18.38 11.77 -6.40
C VAL A 378 -17.00 11.59 -5.77
N LEU A 379 -16.02 12.43 -6.12
CA LEU A 379 -14.66 12.31 -5.60
C LEU A 379 -14.58 12.51 -4.08
N ALA A 380 -15.35 13.44 -3.53
CA ALA A 380 -15.43 13.66 -2.09
C ALA A 380 -16.03 12.46 -1.35
N LEU A 381 -17.20 11.97 -1.77
CA LEU A 381 -17.86 10.82 -1.13
C LEU A 381 -17.06 9.52 -1.29
N MET A 382 -16.45 9.30 -2.46
CA MET A 382 -15.58 8.15 -2.69
C MET A 382 -14.40 8.13 -1.71
N THR A 383 -13.78 9.29 -1.49
CA THR A 383 -12.69 9.48 -0.52
C THR A 383 -13.14 9.19 0.90
N ASP A 384 -14.28 9.74 1.32
CA ASP A 384 -14.84 9.53 2.67
C ASP A 384 -15.19 8.07 2.94
N VAL A 385 -15.87 7.40 1.99
CA VAL A 385 -16.26 5.99 2.12
C VAL A 385 -15.03 5.09 2.18
N ARG A 386 -14.03 5.34 1.32
CA ARG A 386 -12.79 4.56 1.31
C ARG A 386 -12.02 4.72 2.62
N THR A 387 -11.90 5.96 3.12
CA THR A 387 -11.23 6.25 4.39
C THR A 387 -11.94 5.56 5.56
N ALA A 388 -13.28 5.66 5.62
CA ALA A 388 -14.07 4.99 6.66
C ALA A 388 -13.92 3.46 6.61
N GLY A 389 -13.90 2.88 5.41
CA GLY A 389 -13.74 1.45 5.26
C GLY A 389 -12.32 0.93 5.51
N GLN A 390 -11.28 1.73 5.25
CA GLN A 390 -9.90 1.42 5.67
C GLN A 390 -9.75 1.44 7.20
N ALA A 391 -10.49 2.32 7.88
CA ALA A 391 -10.53 2.39 9.34
C ALA A 391 -11.49 1.37 9.98
N GLU A 392 -12.20 0.57 9.17
CA GLU A 392 -13.29 -0.33 9.60
C GLU A 392 -14.35 0.39 10.46
N ASP A 393 -14.57 1.68 10.21
CA ASP A 393 -15.50 2.53 10.95
C ASP A 393 -16.94 2.28 10.48
N VAL A 394 -17.55 1.25 11.07
CA VAL A 394 -18.93 0.83 10.77
C VAL A 394 -19.93 1.96 11.03
N GLU A 395 -19.72 2.80 12.05
CA GLU A 395 -20.63 3.92 12.35
C GLU A 395 -20.53 4.99 11.26
N ARG A 396 -19.31 5.37 10.87
CA ARG A 396 -19.10 6.32 9.78
C ARG A 396 -19.66 5.80 8.46
N LEU A 397 -19.43 4.53 8.10
CA LEU A 397 -20.01 3.91 6.90
C LEU A 397 -21.54 3.95 6.91
N ARG A 398 -22.20 3.74 8.06
CA ARG A 398 -23.66 3.88 8.20
C ARG A 398 -24.13 5.32 7.95
N THR A 399 -23.33 6.33 8.29
CA THR A 399 -23.67 7.74 8.01
C THR A 399 -23.43 8.15 6.56
N LEU A 400 -22.44 7.55 5.89
CA LEU A 400 -22.06 7.86 4.51
C LEU A 400 -22.94 7.15 3.48
N LEU A 401 -23.42 5.93 3.77
CA LEU A 401 -24.25 5.17 2.84
C LEU A 401 -25.50 5.95 2.36
N PRO A 402 -26.30 6.61 3.22
CA PRO A 402 -27.43 7.43 2.76
C PRO A 402 -27.04 8.59 1.84
N GLN A 403 -25.82 9.14 2.00
CA GLN A 403 -25.31 10.21 1.14
C GLN A 403 -24.94 9.67 -0.25
N ALA A 404 -24.29 8.50 -0.31
CA ALA A 404 -24.00 7.81 -1.56
C ALA A 404 -25.30 7.38 -2.29
N GLU A 405 -26.32 6.94 -1.54
CA GLU A 405 -27.65 6.64 -2.09
C GLU A 405 -28.30 7.88 -2.69
N ALA A 406 -28.33 9.00 -1.96
CA ALA A 406 -28.89 10.25 -2.44
C ALA A 406 -28.18 10.78 -3.70
N LEU A 407 -26.85 10.67 -3.77
CA LEU A 407 -26.08 11.06 -4.96
C LEU A 407 -26.45 10.19 -6.17
N ALA A 408 -26.47 8.87 -6.02
CA ALA A 408 -26.84 7.95 -7.10
C ALA A 408 -28.29 8.15 -7.59
N ASP A 409 -29.21 8.48 -6.68
CA ASP A 409 -30.62 8.68 -7.00
C ASP A 409 -30.93 10.04 -7.64
N THR A 410 -30.06 11.04 -7.45
CA THR A 410 -30.23 12.41 -7.99
C THR A 410 -29.62 12.60 -9.38
N VAL A 411 -28.58 11.84 -9.73
CA VAL A 411 -27.96 11.88 -11.06
C VAL A 411 -28.88 11.19 -12.08
N PRO A 412 -29.23 11.78 -13.24
CA PRO A 412 -30.08 11.14 -14.26
C PRO A 412 -29.51 9.81 -14.79
N GLU A 413 -30.38 8.91 -15.28
CA GLU A 413 -29.96 7.58 -15.78
C GLU A 413 -29.11 7.64 -17.06
N ASP A 414 -29.31 8.67 -17.88
CA ASP A 414 -28.63 8.95 -19.13
C ASP A 414 -27.41 9.88 -18.97
N HIS A 415 -27.05 10.24 -17.73
CA HIS A 415 -25.94 11.14 -17.45
C HIS A 415 -24.59 10.42 -17.52
N ASP A 416 -23.58 11.05 -18.14
CA ASP A 416 -22.25 10.45 -18.37
C ASP A 416 -21.55 9.95 -17.09
N PHE A 417 -21.81 10.60 -15.95
CA PHE A 417 -21.25 10.26 -14.62
C PHE A 417 -22.17 9.40 -13.73
N ARG A 418 -23.29 8.87 -14.25
CA ARG A 418 -24.18 7.98 -13.48
C ARG A 418 -23.46 6.72 -12.99
N ALA A 419 -22.60 6.14 -13.82
CA ALA A 419 -21.78 4.99 -13.46
C ALA A 419 -20.90 5.29 -12.23
N ALA A 420 -20.27 6.46 -12.17
CA ALA A 420 -19.41 6.86 -11.06
C ALA A 420 -20.17 7.04 -9.73
N ALA A 421 -21.40 7.57 -9.78
CA ALA A 421 -22.25 7.68 -8.59
C ALA A 421 -22.68 6.29 -8.07
N LEU A 422 -23.00 5.35 -8.97
CA LEU A 422 -23.33 3.97 -8.63
C LEU A 422 -22.14 3.21 -8.03
N VAL A 423 -20.90 3.46 -8.51
CA VAL A 423 -19.66 2.89 -7.93
C VAL A 423 -19.55 3.20 -6.43
N ILE A 424 -19.81 4.43 -6.02
CA ILE A 424 -19.69 4.84 -4.61
C ILE A 424 -20.74 4.14 -3.76
N ARG A 425 -21.99 4.07 -4.25
CA ARG A 425 -23.08 3.36 -3.57
C ARG A 425 -22.77 1.87 -3.40
N ALA A 426 -22.30 1.23 -4.48
CA ALA A 426 -21.86 -0.16 -4.46
C ALA A 426 -20.76 -0.36 -3.42
N MET A 427 -19.73 0.49 -3.44
CA MET A 427 -18.60 0.43 -2.51
C MET A 427 -19.04 0.56 -1.06
N ALA A 428 -19.87 1.56 -0.73
CA ALA A 428 -20.39 1.76 0.63
C ALA A 428 -21.21 0.55 1.12
N ARG A 429 -22.06 -0.03 0.27
CA ARG A 429 -22.87 -1.23 0.60
C ARG A 429 -22.01 -2.47 0.78
N LEU A 430 -21.03 -2.70 -0.11
CA LEU A 430 -20.16 -3.86 -0.05
C LEU A 430 -19.25 -3.82 1.18
N MET A 431 -18.67 -2.66 1.50
CA MET A 431 -17.82 -2.49 2.69
C MET A 431 -18.64 -2.65 3.97
N LEU A 432 -19.77 -1.94 4.10
CA LEU A 432 -20.62 -2.05 5.27
C LEU A 432 -21.16 -3.49 5.44
N GLY A 433 -21.67 -4.08 4.36
CA GLY A 433 -22.19 -5.45 4.36
C GLY A 433 -21.14 -6.49 4.73
N ARG A 434 -19.88 -6.29 4.32
CA ARG A 434 -18.75 -7.15 4.73
C ARG A 434 -18.47 -7.03 6.22
N PHE A 435 -18.38 -5.82 6.76
CA PHE A 435 -18.04 -5.61 8.17
C PHE A 435 -19.18 -5.98 9.12
N THR A 436 -20.43 -5.89 8.68
CA THR A 436 -21.60 -6.29 9.48
C THR A 436 -22.09 -7.70 9.18
N MET A 437 -21.46 -8.41 8.24
CA MET A 437 -21.92 -9.70 7.70
C MET A 437 -23.38 -9.67 7.22
N ASP A 438 -23.82 -8.52 6.68
CA ASP A 438 -25.18 -8.32 6.17
C ASP A 438 -25.26 -8.76 4.70
N ARG A 439 -25.84 -9.94 4.49
CA ARG A 439 -26.02 -10.56 3.18
C ARG A 439 -26.91 -9.74 2.24
N GLU A 440 -27.91 -9.02 2.76
CA GLU A 440 -28.82 -8.21 1.95
C GLU A 440 -28.08 -6.98 1.40
N LEU A 441 -27.26 -6.34 2.23
CA LEU A 441 -26.39 -5.24 1.79
C LEU A 441 -25.39 -5.69 0.72
N LEU A 442 -24.77 -6.86 0.90
CA LEU A 442 -23.84 -7.43 -0.09
C LEU A 442 -24.54 -7.71 -1.44
N LEU A 443 -25.74 -8.30 -1.41
CA LEU A 443 -26.52 -8.56 -2.63
C LEU A 443 -26.95 -7.27 -3.35
N ARG A 444 -27.35 -6.24 -2.61
CA ARG A 444 -27.67 -4.92 -3.18
C ARG A 444 -26.43 -4.27 -3.79
N GLY A 445 -25.27 -4.37 -3.14
CA GLY A 445 -24.01 -3.89 -3.68
C GLY A 445 -23.63 -4.60 -4.99
N VAL A 446 -23.83 -5.92 -5.07
CA VAL A 446 -23.63 -6.68 -6.33
C VAL A 446 -24.62 -6.28 -7.42
N SER A 447 -25.87 -5.94 -7.07
CA SER A 447 -26.82 -5.38 -8.04
C SER A 447 -26.36 -4.03 -8.57
N ASP A 448 -25.83 -3.16 -7.71
CA ASP A 448 -25.27 -1.88 -8.16
C ASP A 448 -24.12 -2.08 -9.16
N LEU A 449 -23.29 -3.14 -9.02
CA LEU A 449 -22.24 -3.46 -9.97
C LEU A 449 -22.76 -3.81 -11.38
N GLU A 450 -23.97 -4.36 -11.50
CA GLU A 450 -24.62 -4.59 -12.80
C GLU A 450 -25.22 -3.32 -13.39
N ASP A 451 -25.81 -2.49 -12.54
CA ASP A 451 -26.34 -1.19 -12.94
C ASP A 451 -25.20 -0.28 -13.43
N ILE A 452 -24.01 -0.36 -12.84
CA ILE A 452 -22.80 0.33 -13.32
C ILE A 452 -22.48 -0.07 -14.75
N ARG A 453 -22.52 -1.36 -15.07
CA ARG A 453 -22.23 -1.85 -16.43
C ARG A 453 -23.21 -1.29 -17.45
N THR A 454 -24.48 -1.30 -17.09
CA THR A 454 -25.55 -0.74 -17.93
C THR A 454 -25.39 0.77 -18.10
N ALA A 455 -25.06 1.50 -17.03
CA ALA A 455 -24.86 2.95 -17.06
C ALA A 455 -23.61 3.34 -17.87
N ALA A 456 -22.52 2.58 -17.77
CA ALA A 456 -21.29 2.86 -18.50
C ALA A 456 -21.44 2.62 -20.01
N GLY A 457 -22.15 1.55 -20.42
CA GLY A 457 -22.45 1.32 -21.84
C GLY A 457 -23.37 2.36 -22.48
N ASN A 458 -24.07 3.18 -21.68
CA ASN A 458 -24.90 4.29 -22.14
C ASN A 458 -24.20 5.65 -22.06
N SER A 459 -22.98 5.72 -21.53
CA SER A 459 -22.18 6.95 -21.40
C SER A 459 -21.56 7.34 -22.73
N SER A 460 -21.36 8.65 -22.94
CA SER A 460 -20.57 9.16 -24.07
C SER A 460 -19.05 9.11 -23.82
N LEU A 461 -18.64 8.72 -22.61
CA LEU A 461 -17.23 8.55 -22.24
C LEU A 461 -16.65 7.27 -22.88
N PRO A 462 -15.39 7.29 -23.34
CA PRO A 462 -14.74 6.13 -23.96
C PRO A 462 -14.31 5.11 -22.88
N ILE A 463 -15.28 4.34 -22.36
CA ILE A 463 -15.04 3.21 -21.46
C ILE A 463 -15.40 1.94 -22.24
N GLY A 464 -14.40 1.13 -22.58
CA GLY A 464 -14.57 -0.11 -23.33
C GLY A 464 -15.20 -1.24 -22.51
N ASP A 465 -15.90 -2.17 -23.18
CA ASP A 465 -16.52 -3.35 -22.55
C ASP A 465 -15.51 -4.23 -21.79
N GLU A 466 -14.29 -4.38 -22.32
CA GLU A 466 -13.20 -5.14 -21.68
C GLU A 466 -12.71 -4.49 -20.37
N GLU A 467 -12.76 -3.15 -20.27
CA GLU A 467 -12.31 -2.39 -19.10
C GLU A 467 -13.31 -2.52 -17.94
N LEU A 468 -14.60 -2.48 -18.28
CA LEU A 468 -15.70 -2.76 -17.35
C LEU A 468 -15.67 -4.19 -16.81
N GLU A 469 -15.28 -5.15 -17.64
CA GLU A 469 -15.10 -6.55 -17.22
C GLU A 469 -13.88 -6.73 -16.31
N ALA A 470 -12.80 -6.00 -16.56
CA ALA A 470 -11.60 -5.98 -15.70
C ALA A 470 -11.86 -5.34 -14.32
N MET A 471 -12.78 -4.37 -14.21
CA MET A 471 -13.12 -3.72 -12.93
C MET A 471 -13.91 -4.63 -11.97
N VAL A 472 -14.74 -5.53 -12.51
CA VAL A 472 -15.57 -6.45 -11.73
C VAL A 472 -15.57 -7.84 -12.37
N PRO A 473 -14.43 -8.55 -12.30
CA PRO A 473 -14.33 -9.89 -12.87
C PRO A 473 -15.31 -10.83 -12.15
N ASP A 474 -15.94 -11.71 -12.93
CA ASP A 474 -16.75 -12.83 -12.43
C ASP A 474 -17.96 -12.46 -11.56
N LEU A 475 -18.58 -11.29 -11.83
CA LEU A 475 -19.79 -10.80 -11.13
C LEU A 475 -20.92 -11.85 -11.05
N ALA A 476 -21.11 -12.65 -12.10
CA ALA A 476 -22.09 -13.74 -12.12
C ALA A 476 -21.75 -14.83 -11.08
N ALA A 477 -20.48 -15.18 -10.91
CA ALA A 477 -20.02 -16.14 -9.90
C ALA A 477 -20.17 -15.56 -8.48
N LEU A 478 -19.87 -14.27 -8.28
CA LEU A 478 -20.08 -13.59 -7.00
C LEU A 478 -21.56 -13.51 -6.61
N ARG A 479 -22.45 -13.23 -7.57
CA ARG A 479 -23.90 -13.27 -7.36
C ARG A 479 -24.37 -14.68 -7.01
N ALA A 480 -23.96 -15.68 -7.80
CA ALA A 480 -24.24 -17.09 -7.50
C ALA A 480 -23.77 -17.42 -6.07
N TYR A 481 -22.61 -16.90 -5.66
CA TYR A 481 -22.07 -17.11 -4.34
C TYR A 481 -22.94 -16.54 -3.23
N LEU A 482 -23.29 -15.26 -3.35
CA LEU A 482 -24.10 -14.59 -2.35
C LEU A 482 -25.57 -15.03 -2.37
N ALA A 483 -26.10 -15.49 -3.50
CA ALA A 483 -27.48 -15.98 -3.64
C ALA A 483 -27.63 -17.45 -3.21
N GLY A 484 -26.56 -18.25 -3.29
CA GLY A 484 -26.60 -19.69 -3.12
C GLY A 484 -27.30 -20.41 -4.28
N ASP A 485 -27.36 -19.76 -5.45
CA ASP A 485 -27.97 -20.29 -6.68
C ASP A 485 -26.86 -20.69 -7.65
N THR A 486 -26.89 -21.94 -8.12
CA THR A 486 -25.85 -22.53 -8.98
C THR A 486 -26.22 -22.54 -10.46
N THR A 487 -27.42 -22.05 -10.80
CA THR A 487 -28.00 -22.15 -12.15
C THR A 487 -27.21 -21.36 -13.20
N ASP A 488 -26.56 -20.26 -12.80
CA ASP A 488 -25.79 -19.35 -13.66
C ASP A 488 -24.27 -19.36 -13.38
N LEU A 489 -23.72 -20.45 -12.85
CA LEU A 489 -22.27 -20.57 -12.63
C LEU A 489 -21.52 -20.64 -13.99
N PRO A 490 -20.61 -19.69 -14.31
CA PRO A 490 -19.88 -19.67 -15.57
C PRO A 490 -18.94 -20.88 -15.72
N ASP A 491 -18.66 -21.32 -16.95
CA ASP A 491 -17.83 -22.50 -17.26
C ASP A 491 -16.40 -22.44 -16.70
N GLY A 492 -15.86 -23.61 -16.35
CA GLY A 492 -14.56 -23.80 -15.66
C GLY A 492 -13.37 -23.86 -16.61
N ASP A 493 -13.33 -22.97 -17.60
CA ASP A 493 -12.27 -22.99 -18.62
C ASP A 493 -10.91 -22.57 -18.04
N VAL A 494 -9.89 -23.37 -18.33
CA VAL A 494 -8.51 -23.08 -17.95
C VAL A 494 -7.90 -22.12 -18.98
N PRO A 495 -7.28 -21.00 -18.58
CA PRO A 495 -6.68 -20.05 -19.50
C PRO A 495 -5.59 -20.68 -20.39
N PRO A 496 -5.39 -20.19 -21.63
CA PRO A 496 -4.36 -20.69 -22.54
C PRO A 496 -2.95 -20.54 -21.95
N PRO A 497 -1.95 -21.36 -22.34
CA PRO A 497 -0.63 -21.42 -21.69
C PRO A 497 0.12 -20.07 -21.55
N ASP A 498 -0.08 -19.16 -22.49
CA ASP A 498 0.52 -17.83 -22.60
C ASP A 498 -0.34 -16.71 -22.01
N ALA A 499 -1.40 -17.05 -21.28
CA ALA A 499 -2.26 -16.08 -20.60
C ALA A 499 -1.45 -15.17 -19.64
N PRO A 500 -1.73 -13.85 -19.64
CA PRO A 500 -1.10 -12.90 -18.72
C PRO A 500 -1.57 -13.10 -17.28
N ALA A 501 -0.86 -12.49 -16.33
CA ALA A 501 -1.03 -12.74 -14.90
C ALA A 501 -2.41 -12.35 -14.35
N ASP A 502 -3.01 -11.28 -14.86
CA ASP A 502 -4.36 -10.81 -14.55
C ASP A 502 -5.42 -11.83 -14.95
N GLN A 503 -5.33 -12.40 -16.15
CA GLN A 503 -6.23 -13.46 -16.61
C GLN A 503 -6.09 -14.74 -15.77
N LEU A 504 -4.85 -15.10 -15.40
CA LEU A 504 -4.58 -16.24 -14.51
C LEU A 504 -5.19 -16.03 -13.12
N HIS A 505 -5.05 -14.82 -12.56
CA HIS A 505 -5.60 -14.48 -11.25
C HIS A 505 -7.14 -14.55 -11.24
N SER A 506 -7.79 -13.92 -12.22
CA SER A 506 -9.26 -13.95 -12.35
C SER A 506 -9.78 -15.37 -12.55
N ALA A 507 -9.16 -16.16 -13.43
CA ALA A 507 -9.55 -17.55 -13.64
C ALA A 507 -9.36 -18.42 -12.38
N ALA A 508 -8.29 -18.22 -11.62
CA ALA A 508 -8.08 -18.91 -10.35
C ALA A 508 -9.18 -18.59 -9.33
N ASN A 509 -9.57 -17.32 -9.19
CA ASN A 509 -10.65 -16.89 -8.30
C ASN A 509 -11.99 -17.53 -8.70
N ARG A 510 -12.31 -17.54 -10.01
CA ARG A 510 -13.51 -18.19 -10.56
C ARG A 510 -13.55 -19.69 -10.24
N LEU A 511 -12.46 -20.40 -10.50
CA LEU A 511 -12.34 -21.84 -10.24
C LEU A 511 -12.43 -22.15 -8.74
N GLY A 512 -11.80 -21.32 -7.90
CA GLY A 512 -11.92 -21.42 -6.44
C GLY A 512 -13.36 -21.23 -5.94
N MET A 513 -14.06 -20.19 -6.44
CA MET A 513 -15.47 -19.96 -6.14
C MET A 513 -16.34 -21.13 -6.60
N ARG A 514 -16.15 -21.64 -7.82
CA ARG A 514 -16.86 -22.84 -8.32
C ARG A 514 -16.64 -24.04 -7.41
N TYR A 515 -15.38 -24.36 -7.08
CA TYR A 515 -15.06 -25.45 -6.17
C TYR A 515 -15.72 -25.28 -4.80
N SER A 516 -15.80 -24.06 -4.28
CA SER A 516 -16.47 -23.81 -3.00
C SER A 516 -17.93 -24.28 -2.98
N PHE A 517 -18.62 -24.23 -4.13
CA PHE A 517 -19.99 -24.70 -4.34
C PHE A 517 -20.08 -26.17 -4.76
N THR A 518 -19.41 -26.53 -5.84
CA THR A 518 -19.55 -27.83 -6.49
C THR A 518 -18.88 -28.93 -5.66
N LYS A 519 -17.83 -28.56 -4.92
CA LYS A 519 -16.84 -29.48 -4.34
C LYS A 519 -16.27 -30.46 -5.38
N ASP A 520 -16.30 -30.09 -6.66
CA ASP A 520 -15.79 -30.90 -7.77
C ASP A 520 -14.25 -30.91 -7.75
N PRO A 521 -13.59 -32.07 -7.64
CA PRO A 521 -12.13 -32.18 -7.75
C PRO A 521 -11.54 -31.49 -8.98
N ALA A 522 -12.23 -31.55 -10.12
CA ALA A 522 -11.69 -31.02 -11.38
C ALA A 522 -11.53 -29.50 -11.33
N ASP A 523 -12.48 -28.79 -10.69
CA ASP A 523 -12.38 -27.35 -10.48
C ASP A 523 -11.20 -27.01 -9.55
N LEU A 524 -10.94 -27.82 -8.51
CA LEU A 524 -9.82 -27.64 -7.59
C LEU A 524 -8.46 -27.88 -8.27
N ASP A 525 -8.34 -28.96 -9.06
CA ASP A 525 -7.11 -29.25 -9.79
C ASP A 525 -6.81 -28.18 -10.85
N ALA A 526 -7.84 -27.67 -11.52
CA ALA A 526 -7.73 -26.55 -12.45
C ALA A 526 -7.29 -25.26 -11.75
N ALA A 527 -7.84 -24.98 -10.55
CA ALA A 527 -7.43 -23.83 -9.74
C ALA A 527 -5.95 -23.92 -9.34
N ILE A 528 -5.51 -25.08 -8.82
CA ILE A 528 -4.10 -25.32 -8.46
C ILE A 528 -3.19 -25.14 -9.67
N SER A 529 -3.53 -25.73 -10.82
CA SER A 529 -2.73 -25.60 -12.04
C SER A 529 -2.64 -24.15 -12.54
N THR A 530 -3.70 -23.36 -12.37
CA THR A 530 -3.73 -21.95 -12.79
C THR A 530 -2.89 -21.10 -11.85
N LEU A 531 -3.01 -21.33 -10.54
CA LEU A 531 -2.25 -20.64 -9.49
C LEU A 531 -0.75 -20.96 -9.53
N GLU A 532 -0.33 -22.19 -9.86
CA GLU A 532 1.09 -22.52 -10.06
C GLU A 532 1.71 -21.76 -11.26
N ARG A 533 0.94 -21.56 -12.33
CA ARG A 533 1.38 -20.72 -13.46
C ARG A 533 1.49 -19.25 -13.05
N LEU A 534 0.59 -18.77 -12.20
CA LEU A 534 0.64 -17.43 -11.63
C LEU A 534 1.83 -17.27 -10.67
N ARG A 535 2.16 -18.30 -9.86
CA ARG A 535 3.35 -18.34 -8.99
C ARG A 535 4.64 -18.12 -9.77
N GLU A 536 4.77 -18.68 -10.98
CA GLU A 536 5.94 -18.43 -11.83
C GLU A 536 6.00 -16.96 -12.30
N HIS A 537 4.86 -16.34 -12.63
CA HIS A 537 4.81 -14.91 -12.95
C HIS A 537 5.20 -14.04 -11.73
N ILE A 538 4.76 -14.43 -10.54
CA ILE A 538 5.10 -13.77 -9.27
C ILE A 538 6.61 -13.81 -9.03
N ARG A 539 7.24 -14.98 -9.19
CA ARG A 539 8.69 -15.17 -9.04
C ARG A 539 9.51 -14.36 -10.04
N GLN A 540 8.96 -14.12 -11.23
CA GLN A 540 9.53 -13.24 -12.25
C GLN A 540 9.25 -11.75 -12.01
N GLY A 541 8.53 -11.39 -10.94
CA GLY A 541 8.19 -10.00 -10.61
C GLY A 541 7.06 -9.40 -11.47
N ARG A 542 6.31 -10.22 -12.22
CA ARG A 542 5.29 -9.77 -13.17
C ARG A 542 3.87 -9.65 -12.59
N ALA A 543 3.68 -10.00 -11.31
CA ALA A 543 2.37 -9.96 -10.66
C ALA A 543 2.43 -9.56 -9.16
N PRO A 544 3.14 -8.48 -8.79
CA PRO A 544 3.39 -8.15 -7.38
C PRO A 544 2.09 -7.88 -6.58
N ARG A 545 1.08 -7.25 -7.19
CA ARG A 545 -0.20 -6.88 -6.54
C ARG A 545 -0.93 -8.07 -5.92
N VAL A 546 -1.05 -9.15 -6.68
CA VAL A 546 -1.83 -10.33 -6.29
C VAL A 546 -0.95 -11.42 -5.69
N ALA A 547 0.35 -11.16 -5.51
CA ALA A 547 1.33 -12.18 -5.23
C ALA A 547 1.06 -12.90 -3.90
N ALA A 548 1.04 -12.14 -2.80
CA ALA A 548 0.76 -12.67 -1.47
C ALA A 548 -0.58 -13.39 -1.39
N ALA A 549 -1.66 -12.75 -1.87
CA ALA A 549 -3.00 -13.30 -1.82
C ALA A 549 -3.13 -14.58 -2.66
N SER A 550 -2.60 -14.58 -3.90
CA SER A 550 -2.68 -15.74 -4.79
C SER A 550 -1.83 -16.91 -4.30
N LEU A 551 -0.65 -16.65 -3.73
CA LEU A 551 0.17 -17.69 -3.10
C LEU A 551 -0.52 -18.28 -1.87
N TRP A 552 -1.23 -17.46 -1.09
CA TRP A 552 -2.03 -17.96 0.02
C TRP A 552 -3.22 -18.81 -0.47
N THR A 553 -3.94 -18.35 -1.48
CA THR A 553 -5.02 -19.14 -2.11
C THR A 553 -4.50 -20.46 -2.70
N LEU A 554 -3.28 -20.46 -3.24
CA LEU A 554 -2.62 -21.70 -3.69
C LEU A 554 -2.35 -22.64 -2.52
N ALA A 555 -1.84 -22.12 -1.40
CA ALA A 555 -1.64 -22.90 -0.18
C ALA A 555 -2.95 -23.52 0.34
N GLU A 556 -4.03 -22.73 0.39
CA GLU A 556 -5.37 -23.19 0.78
C GLU A 556 -5.94 -24.22 -0.20
N SER A 557 -5.67 -24.08 -1.51
CA SER A 557 -6.10 -25.04 -2.52
C SER A 557 -5.38 -26.39 -2.37
N TYR A 558 -4.06 -26.38 -2.16
CA TYR A 558 -3.31 -27.59 -1.81
C TYR A 558 -3.82 -28.21 -0.51
N ARG A 559 -4.12 -27.40 0.51
CA ARG A 559 -4.68 -27.87 1.78
C ARG A 559 -6.04 -28.54 1.58
N ALA A 560 -6.91 -27.94 0.78
CA ALA A 560 -8.22 -28.48 0.45
C ALA A 560 -8.10 -29.83 -0.27
N ARG A 561 -7.14 -29.99 -1.20
CA ARG A 561 -6.88 -31.28 -1.86
C ARG A 561 -6.30 -32.30 -0.90
N TRP A 562 -5.38 -31.89 -0.04
CA TRP A 562 -4.84 -32.74 1.03
C TRP A 562 -5.93 -33.30 1.95
N HIS A 563 -6.91 -32.50 2.38
CA HIS A 563 -8.00 -33.01 3.22
C HIS A 563 -8.79 -34.15 2.57
N ARG A 564 -8.82 -34.20 1.23
CA ARG A 564 -9.50 -35.25 0.45
C ARG A 564 -8.60 -36.46 0.20
N GLU A 565 -7.36 -36.23 -0.19
CA GLU A 565 -6.46 -37.26 -0.72
C GLU A 565 -5.40 -37.75 0.28
N GLN A 566 -5.14 -36.97 1.33
CA GLN A 566 -4.12 -37.23 2.35
C GLN A 566 -2.70 -37.41 1.75
N SER A 567 -2.41 -36.70 0.66
CA SER A 567 -1.12 -36.73 -0.06
C SER A 567 -0.04 -35.94 0.67
N ALA A 568 1.07 -36.57 1.05
CA ALA A 568 2.21 -35.87 1.65
C ALA A 568 2.77 -34.75 0.75
N SER A 569 2.75 -34.93 -0.57
CA SER A 569 3.21 -33.90 -1.51
C SER A 569 2.36 -32.63 -1.48
N ASP A 570 1.05 -32.73 -1.21
CA ASP A 570 0.16 -31.57 -1.11
C ASP A 570 0.31 -30.86 0.24
N ALA A 571 0.58 -31.62 1.31
CA ALA A 571 0.93 -31.05 2.60
C ALA A 571 2.21 -30.20 2.52
N ASP A 572 3.23 -30.71 1.82
CA ASP A 572 4.47 -29.98 1.57
C ASP A 572 4.24 -28.75 0.70
N ALA A 573 3.52 -28.91 -0.41
CA ALA A 573 3.23 -27.81 -1.33
C ALA A 573 2.40 -26.69 -0.68
N ALA A 574 1.43 -27.04 0.18
CA ALA A 574 0.67 -26.07 0.96
C ALA A 574 1.57 -25.26 1.89
N THR A 575 2.48 -25.92 2.61
CA THR A 575 3.43 -25.26 3.53
C THR A 575 4.40 -24.36 2.77
N ASP A 576 4.94 -24.82 1.64
CA ASP A 576 5.86 -24.03 0.81
C ASP A 576 5.18 -22.79 0.23
N ALA A 577 3.95 -22.92 -0.29
CA ALA A 577 3.19 -21.80 -0.82
C ALA A 577 2.81 -20.80 0.27
N ALA A 578 2.44 -21.26 1.47
CA ALA A 578 2.12 -20.41 2.61
C ALA A 578 3.35 -19.61 3.07
N ASN A 579 4.53 -20.24 3.15
CA ASN A 579 5.78 -19.54 3.50
C ASN A 579 6.20 -18.54 2.42
N GLU A 580 6.02 -18.85 1.14
CA GLU A 580 6.29 -17.93 0.03
C GLU A 580 5.32 -16.73 0.06
N ALA A 581 4.05 -16.96 0.41
CA ALA A 581 3.06 -15.91 0.62
C ALA A 581 3.46 -14.97 1.78
N LEU A 582 3.90 -15.52 2.92
CA LEU A 582 4.36 -14.73 4.07
C LEU A 582 5.60 -13.90 3.74
N ALA A 583 6.56 -14.47 3.01
CA ALA A 583 7.74 -13.73 2.55
C ALA A 583 7.37 -12.58 1.62
N THR A 584 6.38 -12.79 0.75
CA THR A 584 5.86 -11.75 -0.14
C THR A 584 5.13 -10.66 0.63
N LEU A 585 4.25 -11.01 1.57
CA LEU A 585 3.59 -10.05 2.48
C LEU A 585 4.62 -9.24 3.26
N ALA A 586 5.74 -9.87 3.64
CA ALA A 586 6.78 -9.19 4.36
C ALA A 586 7.50 -8.11 3.57
N ALA A 587 7.67 -8.33 2.27
CA ALA A 587 8.12 -7.31 1.35
C ALA A 587 7.10 -6.16 1.26
N ASP A 588 5.82 -6.48 1.08
CA ASP A 588 4.75 -5.49 0.93
C ASP A 588 4.64 -4.57 2.15
N VAL A 589 4.81 -5.11 3.36
CA VAL A 589 4.86 -4.31 4.59
C VAL A 589 6.03 -3.33 4.56
N LEU A 590 7.23 -3.75 4.17
CA LEU A 590 8.39 -2.85 4.13
C LEU A 590 8.27 -1.78 3.03
N LEU A 591 7.43 -1.99 2.02
CA LEU A 591 7.18 -1.04 0.94
C LEU A 591 6.23 0.10 1.30
N GLN A 592 5.40 0.02 2.35
CA GLN A 592 4.45 1.09 2.69
C GLN A 592 5.14 2.23 3.48
N GLN A 593 4.83 3.50 3.19
CA GLN A 593 5.10 4.59 4.14
C GLN A 593 3.96 4.76 5.15
N GLY A 594 4.30 5.36 6.30
CA GLY A 594 3.40 5.51 7.45
C GLY A 594 3.38 4.25 8.31
N ALA A 595 3.55 4.42 9.62
CA ALA A 595 3.54 3.31 10.56
C ALA A 595 2.20 2.54 10.50
N GLU A 596 1.07 3.26 10.44
CA GLU A 596 -0.27 2.67 10.44
C GLU A 596 -0.50 1.64 9.33
N HIS A 597 -0.26 2.02 8.06
CA HIS A 597 -0.48 1.15 6.92
C HIS A 597 0.43 -0.08 6.95
N ARG A 598 1.69 0.07 7.38
CA ARG A 598 2.61 -1.06 7.58
C ARG A 598 2.08 -2.02 8.64
N LEU A 599 1.56 -1.49 9.74
CA LEU A 599 1.06 -2.28 10.86
C LEU A 599 -0.19 -3.09 10.49
N THR A 600 -1.16 -2.51 9.78
CA THR A 600 -2.37 -3.25 9.36
C THR A 600 -2.01 -4.45 8.49
N THR A 601 -1.15 -4.26 7.49
CA THR A 601 -0.67 -5.37 6.63
C THR A 601 0.17 -6.38 7.42
N ALA A 602 1.01 -5.91 8.34
CA ALA A 602 1.83 -6.79 9.19
C ALA A 602 0.99 -7.66 10.14
N ARG A 603 -0.12 -7.14 10.69
CA ARG A 603 -1.05 -7.92 11.54
C ARG A 603 -1.69 -9.07 10.79
N ASN A 604 -2.13 -8.83 9.56
CA ASN A 604 -2.63 -9.89 8.68
C ASN A 604 -1.53 -10.93 8.44
N GLY A 605 -0.30 -10.49 8.16
CA GLY A 605 0.86 -11.37 8.02
C GLY A 605 1.15 -12.21 9.27
N ALA A 606 1.04 -11.65 10.47
CA ALA A 606 1.24 -12.37 11.74
C ALA A 606 0.19 -13.48 11.95
N SER A 607 -1.08 -13.18 11.68
CA SER A 607 -2.19 -14.15 11.76
C SER A 607 -2.00 -15.30 10.77
N LEU A 608 -1.58 -14.99 9.53
CA LEU A 608 -1.24 -16.00 8.53
C LEU A 608 0.01 -16.81 8.93
N GLY A 609 0.98 -16.18 9.61
CA GLY A 609 2.15 -16.82 10.18
C GLY A 609 1.81 -17.91 11.19
N ILE A 610 0.84 -17.65 12.08
CA ILE A 610 0.30 -18.65 13.02
C ILE A 610 -0.31 -19.84 12.27
N ARG A 611 -1.16 -19.59 11.26
CA ARG A 611 -1.79 -20.66 10.45
C ARG A 611 -0.74 -21.51 9.72
N ALA A 612 0.22 -20.85 9.06
CA ALA A 612 1.31 -21.54 8.36
C ALA A 612 2.16 -22.39 9.33
N ALA A 613 2.42 -21.88 10.54
CA ALA A 613 3.14 -22.62 11.56
C ALA A 613 2.39 -23.87 12.06
N LEU A 614 1.09 -23.75 12.30
CA LEU A 614 0.24 -24.90 12.66
C LEU A 614 0.23 -25.96 11.56
N TRP A 615 0.14 -25.54 10.30
CA TRP A 615 0.19 -26.45 9.16
C TRP A 615 1.55 -27.14 9.04
N ALA A 616 2.65 -26.40 9.12
CA ALA A 616 4.00 -26.94 9.08
C ALA A 616 4.25 -27.94 10.23
N ALA A 617 3.82 -27.58 11.45
CA ALA A 617 3.95 -28.44 12.63
C ALA A 617 3.15 -29.74 12.51
N ALA A 618 1.94 -29.69 11.93
CA ALA A 618 1.12 -30.88 11.70
C ALA A 618 1.78 -31.90 10.74
N HIS A 619 2.75 -31.47 9.94
CA HIS A 619 3.50 -32.29 8.97
C HIS A 619 4.96 -32.49 9.35
N GLU A 620 5.31 -32.31 10.62
CA GLU A 620 6.68 -32.51 11.15
C GLU A 620 7.75 -31.58 10.53
N ARG A 621 7.33 -30.47 9.90
CA ARG A 621 8.22 -29.44 9.32
C ARG A 621 8.52 -28.33 10.32
N VAL A 622 9.26 -28.69 11.37
CA VAL A 622 9.45 -27.82 12.53
C VAL A 622 10.25 -26.55 12.22
N ASP A 623 11.28 -26.63 11.38
CA ASP A 623 12.05 -25.45 10.95
C ASP A 623 11.16 -24.42 10.25
N ASP A 624 10.24 -24.88 9.41
CA ASP A 624 9.29 -24.02 8.70
C ASP A 624 8.25 -23.43 9.65
N ALA A 625 7.83 -24.17 10.68
CA ALA A 625 6.92 -23.65 11.71
C ALA A 625 7.58 -22.49 12.49
N VAL A 626 8.84 -22.66 12.89
CA VAL A 626 9.61 -21.59 13.56
C VAL A 626 9.79 -20.40 12.61
N ALA A 627 10.17 -20.64 11.35
CA ALA A 627 10.35 -19.58 10.37
C ALA A 627 9.05 -18.79 10.13
N ALA A 628 7.90 -19.46 10.01
CA ALA A 628 6.62 -18.80 9.83
C ALA A 628 6.22 -17.93 11.05
N LEU A 629 6.41 -18.42 12.27
CA LEU A 629 6.17 -17.64 13.50
C LEU A 629 7.12 -16.44 13.57
N GLU A 630 8.42 -16.64 13.34
CA GLU A 630 9.40 -15.58 13.40
C GLU A 630 9.18 -14.52 12.32
N LEU A 631 8.82 -14.92 11.10
CA LEU A 631 8.56 -14.00 9.99
C LEU A 631 7.29 -13.18 10.23
N GLY A 632 6.19 -13.83 10.66
CA GLY A 632 4.94 -13.16 11.02
C GLY A 632 5.12 -12.12 12.13
N ARG A 633 6.04 -12.37 13.08
CA ARG A 633 6.34 -11.45 14.19
C ARG A 633 7.35 -10.38 13.83
N ALA A 634 8.38 -10.75 13.07
CA ALA A 634 9.36 -9.80 12.54
C ALA A 634 8.64 -8.75 11.70
N LEU A 635 7.64 -9.16 10.93
CA LEU A 635 6.74 -8.27 10.20
C LEU A 635 6.17 -7.15 11.06
N VAL A 636 5.58 -7.52 12.20
CA VAL A 636 4.94 -6.56 13.12
C VAL A 636 5.97 -5.65 13.78
N LEU A 637 7.09 -6.22 14.26
CA LEU A 637 8.15 -5.48 14.94
C LEU A 637 8.94 -4.56 13.99
N GLN A 638 9.15 -4.96 12.74
CA GLN A 638 9.89 -4.20 11.73
C GLN A 638 9.00 -3.20 10.99
N ALA A 639 7.71 -3.49 10.78
CA ALA A 639 6.72 -2.53 10.28
C ALA A 639 6.75 -1.20 11.05
N ALA A 640 7.01 -1.25 12.34
CA ALA A 640 7.06 -0.06 13.16
C ALA A 640 8.44 0.64 13.19
N ALA A 641 9.52 0.02 12.67
CA ALA A 641 10.91 0.48 12.86
C ALA A 641 11.64 0.98 11.59
N THR A 642 11.12 0.77 10.38
CA THR A 642 11.95 0.77 9.14
C THR A 642 12.02 2.06 8.32
N SER A 643 11.61 3.23 8.81
CA SER A 643 11.74 4.45 7.98
C SER A 643 13.18 5.03 7.92
N ARG A 644 13.96 4.90 9.00
CA ARG A 644 15.25 5.62 9.15
C ARG A 644 16.52 4.77 9.05
N ALA A 645 16.46 3.46 9.26
CA ALA A 645 17.65 2.58 9.21
C ALA A 645 18.01 2.06 7.80
N VAL A 646 17.09 2.20 6.84
CA VAL A 646 17.28 1.70 5.45
C VAL A 646 18.47 2.37 4.72
N PRO A 647 18.69 3.70 4.81
CA PRO A 647 19.85 4.33 4.19
C PRO A 647 21.18 3.75 4.68
N ASP A 648 21.30 3.50 5.98
CA ASP A 648 22.53 3.01 6.58
C ASP A 648 22.80 1.55 6.13
N LEU A 649 21.76 0.72 6.09
CA LEU A 649 21.84 -0.65 5.54
C LEU A 649 22.20 -0.68 4.04
N LEU A 650 21.71 0.29 3.26
CA LEU A 650 22.03 0.44 1.84
C LEU A 650 23.50 0.86 1.66
N GLU A 651 24.00 1.79 2.47
CA GLU A 651 25.41 2.19 2.46
C GLU A 651 26.34 1.04 2.83
N GLU A 652 26.02 0.28 3.88
CA GLU A 652 26.78 -0.90 4.30
C GLU A 652 26.85 -1.97 3.20
N ARG A 653 25.79 -2.13 2.40
CA ARG A 653 25.75 -3.05 1.24
C ARG A 653 26.29 -2.46 -0.06
N GLY A 654 26.84 -1.24 -0.03
CA GLY A 654 27.49 -0.63 -1.19
C GLY A 654 26.56 0.07 -2.18
N HIS A 655 25.38 0.52 -1.73
CA HIS A 655 24.39 1.26 -2.52
C HIS A 655 24.20 2.72 -2.05
N PRO A 656 25.26 3.58 -2.07
CA PRO A 656 25.20 4.94 -1.53
C PRO A 656 24.26 5.88 -2.32
N GLU A 657 24.08 5.66 -3.62
CA GLU A 657 23.15 6.45 -4.45
C GLU A 657 21.70 6.20 -4.05
N LEU A 658 21.32 4.93 -3.81
CA LEU A 658 19.99 4.58 -3.30
C LEU A 658 19.78 5.10 -1.87
N ALA A 659 20.83 5.08 -1.04
CA ALA A 659 20.77 5.65 0.31
C ALA A 659 20.55 7.17 0.28
N ALA A 660 21.25 7.90 -0.60
CA ALA A 660 21.07 9.34 -0.79
C ALA A 660 19.64 9.66 -1.29
N ALA A 661 19.18 8.97 -2.33
CA ALA A 661 17.82 9.11 -2.84
C ALA A 661 16.76 8.80 -1.76
N TRP A 662 16.98 7.77 -0.94
CA TRP A 662 16.09 7.46 0.19
C TRP A 662 16.04 8.60 1.20
N ARG A 663 17.20 9.16 1.59
CA ARG A 663 17.26 10.29 2.54
C ARG A 663 16.57 11.53 1.99
N GLU A 664 16.76 11.84 0.71
CA GLU A 664 16.07 12.95 0.04
C GLU A 664 14.55 12.72 0.00
N SER A 665 14.10 11.49 -0.29
CA SER A 665 12.68 11.13 -0.31
C SER A 665 12.00 11.16 1.08
N GLY A 666 12.79 11.05 2.15
CA GLY A 666 12.32 11.08 3.53
C GLY A 666 12.43 12.45 4.22
N ALA A 667 13.02 13.45 3.56
CA ALA A 667 13.36 14.75 4.15
C ALA A 667 12.26 15.82 4.05
N ALA A 668 11.08 15.52 3.49
CA ALA A 668 9.98 16.48 3.48
C ALA A 668 8.61 15.78 3.39
N ASP A 669 7.65 16.29 4.18
CA ASP A 669 6.23 16.37 3.80
C ASP A 669 6.12 17.25 2.54
N SER A 670 6.70 16.81 1.42
CA SER A 670 6.56 17.55 0.17
C SER A 670 5.13 17.35 -0.31
N THR A 671 4.33 18.39 -0.21
CA THR A 671 3.00 18.50 -0.83
C THR A 671 3.11 18.68 -2.35
N GLU A 672 4.16 18.17 -2.99
CA GLU A 672 4.36 18.25 -4.43
C GLU A 672 4.08 16.89 -5.07
N LEU A 673 3.41 16.91 -6.22
CA LEU A 673 3.12 15.70 -6.99
C LEU A 673 4.41 15.10 -7.59
N PRO A 674 4.72 13.82 -7.34
CA PRO A 674 6.00 13.23 -7.69
C PRO A 674 6.08 12.82 -9.17
N ALA A 675 7.31 12.79 -9.70
CA ALA A 675 7.59 12.31 -11.06
C ALA A 675 7.53 10.78 -11.18
N GLU A 676 7.72 10.05 -10.09
CA GLU A 676 7.63 8.59 -10.00
C GLU A 676 6.83 8.20 -8.76
N LEU A 677 6.26 7.01 -8.74
CA LEU A 677 5.63 6.44 -7.56
C LEU A 677 6.65 6.36 -6.42
N PRO A 678 6.36 6.94 -5.24
CA PRO A 678 7.19 6.80 -4.05
C PRO A 678 7.57 5.35 -3.71
N SER A 679 6.71 4.38 -4.01
CA SER A 679 6.97 2.96 -3.83
C SER A 679 8.09 2.38 -4.71
N THR A 680 8.44 3.04 -5.82
CA THR A 680 9.48 2.59 -6.78
C THR A 680 10.86 2.56 -6.15
N LEU A 681 11.25 3.67 -5.52
CA LEU A 681 12.52 3.78 -4.80
C LEU A 681 12.62 2.74 -3.69
N ARG A 682 11.50 2.44 -3.03
CA ARG A 682 11.47 1.43 -1.96
C ARG A 682 11.69 0.02 -2.49
N ARG A 683 11.07 -0.32 -3.62
CA ARG A 683 11.27 -1.61 -4.27
C ARG A 683 12.73 -1.81 -4.66
N GLN A 684 13.36 -0.78 -5.24
CA GLN A 684 14.78 -0.81 -5.58
C GLN A 684 15.67 -0.99 -4.34
N ALA A 685 15.36 -0.28 -3.25
CA ALA A 685 16.08 -0.41 -1.98
C ALA A 685 15.93 -1.81 -1.38
N LEU A 686 14.73 -2.39 -1.36
CA LEU A 686 14.53 -3.74 -0.83
C LEU A 686 15.28 -4.79 -1.62
N GLU A 687 15.19 -4.77 -2.96
CA GLU A 687 15.95 -5.69 -3.83
C GLU A 687 17.45 -5.58 -3.55
N ALA A 688 17.99 -4.35 -3.42
CA ALA A 688 19.39 -4.10 -3.07
C ALA A 688 19.77 -4.63 -1.66
N LEU A 689 18.82 -4.64 -0.72
CA LEU A 689 19.00 -5.21 0.61
C LEU A 689 18.81 -6.74 0.65
N GLY A 690 18.47 -7.37 -0.48
CA GLY A 690 18.33 -8.81 -0.60
C GLY A 690 17.13 -9.36 0.17
N TYR A 691 15.99 -8.68 0.22
CA TYR A 691 14.82 -9.15 1.00
C TYR A 691 14.29 -10.54 0.56
N ARG A 692 14.53 -10.95 -0.69
CA ARG A 692 14.20 -12.28 -1.21
C ARG A 692 15.28 -13.33 -0.93
N GLU A 693 16.44 -12.92 -0.43
CA GLU A 693 17.58 -13.79 -0.21
C GLU A 693 17.55 -14.37 1.21
N ARG A 694 17.92 -15.65 1.35
CA ARG A 694 18.01 -16.32 2.64
C ARG A 694 19.12 -15.70 3.47
N GLY A 695 18.79 -15.14 4.63
CA GLY A 695 19.73 -14.36 5.45
C GLY A 695 19.85 -12.88 5.05
N GLY A 696 19.00 -12.41 4.12
CA GLY A 696 18.83 -11.00 3.80
C GLY A 696 18.04 -10.23 4.87
N LEU A 697 17.47 -9.07 4.49
CA LEU A 697 16.78 -8.15 5.41
C LEU A 697 15.69 -8.80 6.30
N LEU A 698 14.98 -9.79 5.75
CA LEU A 698 13.87 -10.52 6.39
C LEU A 698 14.27 -11.90 6.93
N GLY A 699 15.56 -12.19 7.07
CA GLY A 699 16.04 -13.48 7.57
C GLY A 699 15.51 -13.80 8.97
N THR A 700 14.89 -14.96 9.13
CA THR A 700 14.45 -15.49 10.43
C THR A 700 15.55 -16.37 11.05
N PRO A 701 15.70 -16.39 12.38
CA PRO A 701 16.65 -17.26 13.05
C PRO A 701 16.26 -18.72 12.86
N THR A 702 17.27 -19.57 12.72
CA THR A 702 17.10 -21.02 12.71
C THR A 702 16.80 -21.54 14.12
N PRO A 703 16.14 -22.69 14.26
CA PRO A 703 15.92 -23.30 15.58
C PRO A 703 17.24 -23.55 16.34
N ARG A 704 18.34 -23.83 15.63
CA ARG A 704 19.66 -23.98 16.23
C ARG A 704 20.17 -22.68 16.83
N GLU A 705 20.08 -21.56 16.11
CA GLU A 705 20.47 -20.25 16.64
C GLU A 705 19.64 -19.87 17.87
N LEU A 706 18.35 -20.22 17.89
CA LEU A 706 17.48 -20.03 19.05
C LEU A 706 17.89 -20.89 20.24
N ALA A 707 18.24 -22.17 20.01
CA ALA A 707 18.72 -23.08 21.05
C ALA A 707 20.06 -22.62 21.65
N ASP A 708 21.01 -22.24 20.78
CA ASP A 708 22.31 -21.71 21.19
C ASP A 708 22.13 -20.41 22.00
N GLY A 709 21.28 -19.50 21.52
CA GLY A 709 20.94 -18.26 22.24
C GLY A 709 20.26 -18.48 23.59
N ALA A 710 19.36 -19.48 23.69
CA ALA A 710 18.77 -19.88 24.96
C ALA A 710 19.85 -20.35 25.96
N GLY A 711 20.78 -21.19 25.51
CA GLY A 711 21.93 -21.63 26.30
C GLY A 711 22.84 -20.48 26.74
N ASP A 712 23.20 -19.58 25.82
CA ASP A 712 24.06 -18.43 26.10
C ASP A 712 23.46 -17.49 27.16
N ALA A 713 22.13 -17.29 27.08
CA ALA A 713 21.35 -16.49 28.02
C ALA A 713 21.16 -17.17 29.39
N GLY A 714 21.46 -18.46 29.50
CA GLY A 714 21.23 -19.29 30.69
C GLY A 714 19.78 -19.74 30.87
N ALA A 715 18.98 -19.74 29.78
CA ALA A 715 17.64 -20.29 29.77
C ALA A 715 17.67 -21.79 29.46
N ASP A 716 16.72 -22.52 30.04
CA ASP A 716 16.51 -23.94 29.81
C ASP A 716 15.68 -24.20 28.55
N ALA A 717 14.73 -23.29 28.25
CA ALA A 717 13.89 -23.37 27.07
C ALA A 717 13.38 -22.00 26.61
N LEU A 718 13.26 -21.83 25.29
CA LEU A 718 12.42 -20.86 24.62
C LEU A 718 11.12 -21.58 24.20
N ILE A 719 9.97 -21.08 24.64
CA ILE A 719 8.68 -21.76 24.51
C ILE A 719 7.72 -20.86 23.73
N TYR A 720 7.25 -21.31 22.58
CA TYR A 720 6.18 -20.68 21.83
C TYR A 720 4.86 -21.35 22.20
N LEU A 721 3.87 -20.54 22.60
CA LEU A 721 2.49 -20.98 22.74
C LEU A 721 1.70 -20.43 21.57
N VAL A 722 1.10 -21.30 20.77
CA VAL A 722 0.44 -20.93 19.52
C VAL A 722 -1.05 -21.29 19.65
N PRO A 723 -1.97 -20.33 19.48
CA PRO A 723 -3.40 -20.60 19.53
C PRO A 723 -3.81 -21.50 18.35
N GLY A 724 -4.81 -22.34 18.56
CA GLY A 724 -5.38 -23.17 17.49
C GLY A 724 -6.24 -22.36 16.54
N SER A 725 -6.51 -22.92 15.36
CA SER A 725 -7.42 -22.35 14.37
C SER A 725 -8.74 -23.12 14.33
N ASP A 726 -9.84 -22.42 14.03
CA ASP A 726 -11.22 -22.93 14.05
C ASP A 726 -11.37 -24.25 13.31
N GLY A 727 -11.43 -25.35 14.06
CA GLY A 727 -11.68 -26.71 13.53
C GLY A 727 -10.59 -27.32 12.65
N GLU A 728 -9.50 -26.60 12.33
CA GLU A 728 -8.44 -27.07 11.42
C GLU A 728 -7.29 -27.76 12.15
N ALA A 729 -6.80 -27.18 13.25
CA ALA A 729 -5.70 -27.70 14.03
C ALA A 729 -5.84 -27.31 15.51
N PRO A 730 -5.54 -28.21 16.46
CA PRO A 730 -5.41 -27.81 17.86
C PRO A 730 -4.29 -26.78 17.98
N GLY A 731 -4.32 -25.93 19.01
CA GLY A 731 -3.17 -25.09 19.31
C GLY A 731 -1.93 -25.95 19.61
N MET A 732 -0.76 -25.33 19.67
CA MET A 732 0.49 -26.06 19.84
C MET A 732 1.45 -25.36 20.80
N VAL A 733 2.34 -26.17 21.37
CA VAL A 733 3.57 -25.70 22.00
C VAL A 733 4.76 -26.09 21.16
N LEU A 734 5.71 -25.17 21.03
CA LEU A 734 7.02 -25.43 20.46
C LEU A 734 8.07 -25.01 21.49
N ALA A 735 8.89 -25.96 21.93
CA ALA A 735 9.94 -25.75 22.92
C ALA A 735 11.30 -25.96 22.26
N ILE A 736 12.18 -24.97 22.37
CA ILE A 736 13.55 -24.99 21.86
C ILE A 736 14.50 -24.79 23.03
N GLY A 737 15.51 -25.64 23.19
CA GLY A 737 16.51 -25.45 24.24
C GLY A 737 17.78 -26.26 23.99
N PRO A 738 18.90 -25.92 24.66
CA PRO A 738 20.18 -26.60 24.45
C PRO A 738 20.12 -28.10 24.77
N GLU A 739 19.44 -28.48 25.86
CA GLU A 739 19.28 -29.88 26.28
C GLU A 739 18.02 -30.55 25.71
N ILE A 740 16.99 -29.74 25.42
CA ILE A 740 15.70 -30.21 24.92
C ILE A 740 15.76 -30.47 23.40
N GLY A 741 16.67 -29.79 22.69
CA GLY A 741 16.64 -29.73 21.24
C GLY A 741 15.42 -28.94 20.78
N ILE A 742 14.58 -29.55 19.95
CA ILE A 742 13.31 -28.96 19.51
C ILE A 742 12.19 -29.98 19.78
N GLY A 743 11.20 -29.58 20.57
CA GLY A 743 9.99 -30.35 20.84
C GLY A 743 8.77 -29.62 20.34
N VAL A 744 7.85 -30.34 19.71
CA VAL A 744 6.54 -29.84 19.27
C VAL A 744 5.46 -30.73 19.84
N GLY A 745 4.40 -30.13 20.40
CA GLY A 745 3.27 -30.84 20.97
C GLY A 745 1.94 -30.13 20.72
N GLY A 746 0.91 -30.91 20.39
CA GLY A 746 -0.45 -30.38 20.29
C GLY A 746 -1.03 -30.07 21.68
N LEU A 747 -1.69 -28.93 21.80
CA LEU A 747 -2.40 -28.44 22.99
C LEU A 747 -3.84 -28.07 22.60
N PRO A 748 -4.78 -29.04 22.65
CA PRO A 748 -6.19 -28.79 22.33
C PRO A 748 -6.84 -27.68 23.17
N MET A 749 -6.33 -27.44 24.38
CA MET A 749 -6.80 -26.38 25.28
C MET A 749 -6.55 -24.97 24.75
N LEU A 750 -5.61 -24.81 23.83
CA LEU A 750 -5.32 -23.55 23.14
C LEU A 750 -6.19 -23.34 21.89
N SER A 751 -7.11 -24.26 21.59
CA SER A 751 -8.15 -24.03 20.58
C SER A 751 -9.19 -23.04 21.10
N GLU A 752 -9.92 -22.40 20.18
CA GLU A 752 -11.02 -21.47 20.52
C GLU A 752 -12.04 -22.11 21.49
N ALA A 753 -12.43 -23.38 21.25
CA ALA A 753 -13.32 -24.12 22.13
C ALA A 753 -12.73 -24.36 23.53
N GLY A 754 -11.40 -24.47 23.63
CA GLY A 754 -10.67 -24.67 24.87
C GLY A 754 -10.34 -23.38 25.64
N SER A 755 -10.38 -22.21 24.98
CA SER A 755 -9.96 -20.92 25.54
C SER A 755 -11.12 -20.05 26.06
N ALA A 756 -12.28 -20.63 26.37
CA ALA A 756 -13.42 -19.87 26.90
C ALA A 756 -13.12 -18.98 28.14
N PRO A 757 -12.24 -19.36 29.08
CA PRO A 757 -11.81 -18.47 30.17
C PRO A 757 -11.06 -17.21 29.69
N LEU A 758 -10.29 -17.32 28.60
CA LEU A 758 -9.63 -16.18 27.97
C LEU A 758 -10.67 -15.20 27.41
N GLU A 759 -11.70 -15.69 26.71
CA GLU A 759 -12.77 -14.83 26.19
C GLU A 759 -13.47 -14.04 27.31
N ARG A 760 -13.85 -14.71 28.39
CA ARG A 760 -14.50 -14.05 29.54
C ARG A 760 -13.61 -13.00 30.19
N TYR A 761 -12.31 -13.26 30.28
CA TYR A 761 -11.35 -12.28 30.79
C TYR A 761 -11.27 -11.05 29.88
N LEU A 762 -11.22 -11.25 28.56
CA LEU A 762 -11.15 -10.15 27.60
C LEU A 762 -12.42 -9.29 27.63
N ASP A 763 -13.60 -9.92 27.67
CA ASP A 763 -14.88 -9.22 27.82
C ASP A 763 -14.93 -8.41 29.12
N ALA A 764 -14.50 -9.01 30.25
CA ALA A 764 -14.50 -8.34 31.54
C ALA A 764 -13.46 -7.20 31.61
N ALA A 765 -12.29 -7.37 30.98
CA ALA A 765 -11.26 -6.33 30.90
C ALA A 765 -11.72 -5.15 30.03
N ALA A 766 -12.41 -5.41 28.92
CA ALA A 766 -13.02 -4.38 28.09
C ALA A 766 -14.10 -3.60 28.87
N ALA A 767 -14.99 -4.30 29.58
CA ALA A 767 -16.00 -3.68 30.42
C ALA A 767 -15.39 -2.79 31.53
N ARG A 768 -14.34 -3.28 32.19
CA ARG A 768 -13.58 -2.53 33.22
C ARG A 768 -12.97 -1.22 32.68
N SER A 769 -12.62 -1.19 31.39
CA SER A 769 -11.89 -0.06 30.78
C SER A 769 -12.80 1.02 30.17
N THR A 770 -14.13 0.89 30.30
CA THR A 770 -15.11 1.78 29.64
C THR A 770 -15.09 3.22 30.20
N ASP A 771 -14.82 3.40 31.49
CA ASP A 771 -14.69 4.72 32.14
C ASP A 771 -13.44 4.74 33.02
N PRO A 772 -12.32 5.33 32.56
CA PRO A 772 -11.07 5.38 33.32
C PRO A 772 -11.18 6.17 34.63
N ASP A 773 -12.08 7.15 34.70
CA ASP A 773 -12.23 8.10 35.81
C ASP A 773 -13.19 7.59 36.89
N HIS A 774 -13.97 6.54 36.61
CA HIS A 774 -14.92 5.93 37.55
C HIS A 774 -14.66 4.44 37.78
N ILE A 775 -14.47 4.05 39.05
CA ILE A 775 -14.36 2.63 39.43
C ILE A 775 -15.76 2.03 39.56
N ASP A 776 -16.20 1.29 38.55
CA ASP A 776 -17.34 0.38 38.70
C ASP A 776 -16.92 -0.87 39.50
N VAL A 777 -17.38 -0.93 40.75
CA VAL A 777 -17.08 -2.03 41.68
C VAL A 777 -17.60 -3.38 41.16
N GLN A 778 -18.67 -3.41 40.37
CA GLN A 778 -19.19 -4.65 39.78
C GLN A 778 -18.30 -5.14 38.64
N ALA A 779 -17.90 -4.22 37.74
CA ALA A 779 -16.97 -4.52 36.67
C ALA A 779 -15.60 -4.98 37.20
N GLU A 780 -15.08 -4.33 38.26
CA GLU A 780 -13.83 -4.75 38.90
C GLU A 780 -13.93 -6.18 39.44
N ARG A 781 -15.01 -6.52 40.17
CA ARG A 781 -15.21 -7.87 40.71
C ARG A 781 -15.34 -8.93 39.61
N ALA A 782 -16.11 -8.64 38.55
CA ALA A 782 -16.27 -9.55 37.42
C ALA A 782 -14.93 -9.81 36.71
N TRP A 783 -14.12 -8.76 36.55
CA TRP A 783 -12.77 -8.88 35.99
C TRP A 783 -11.83 -9.70 36.89
N GLU A 784 -11.85 -9.49 38.20
CA GLU A 784 -11.05 -10.28 39.13
C GLU A 784 -11.44 -11.77 39.16
N GLU A 785 -12.74 -12.07 39.11
CA GLU A 785 -13.26 -13.44 38.99
C GLU A 785 -12.78 -14.09 37.68
N ALA A 786 -12.89 -13.36 36.56
CA ALA A 786 -12.39 -13.83 35.27
C ALA A 786 -10.87 -14.03 35.25
N LEU A 787 -10.09 -13.16 35.92
CA LEU A 787 -8.64 -13.33 36.09
C LEU A 787 -8.31 -14.59 36.91
N SER A 788 -9.09 -14.89 37.93
CA SER A 788 -8.94 -16.13 38.72
C SER A 788 -9.21 -17.37 37.85
N GLU A 789 -10.30 -17.38 37.07
CA GLU A 789 -10.59 -18.48 36.14
C GLU A 789 -9.50 -18.63 35.05
N LEU A 790 -9.00 -17.51 34.54
CA LEU A 790 -7.91 -17.49 33.57
C LEU A 790 -6.63 -18.10 34.16
N SER A 791 -6.35 -17.85 35.44
CA SER A 791 -5.19 -18.39 36.14
C SER A 791 -5.27 -19.92 36.28
N ASP A 792 -6.46 -20.47 36.54
CA ASP A 792 -6.67 -21.92 36.59
C ASP A 792 -6.46 -22.55 35.20
N TRP A 793 -7.09 -21.98 34.18
CA TRP A 793 -6.95 -22.45 32.80
C TRP A 793 -5.50 -22.38 32.30
N ALA A 794 -4.79 -21.30 32.64
CA ALA A 794 -3.39 -21.15 32.26
C ALA A 794 -2.53 -22.30 32.82
N TYR A 795 -2.84 -22.82 34.02
CA TYR A 795 -2.16 -23.99 34.57
C TYR A 795 -2.50 -25.28 33.81
N GLU A 796 -3.76 -25.49 33.44
CA GLU A 796 -4.17 -26.65 32.65
C GLU A 796 -3.45 -26.73 31.31
N VAL A 797 -3.13 -25.58 30.71
CA VAL A 797 -2.24 -25.49 29.54
C VAL A 797 -0.80 -25.82 29.95
N PHE A 798 -0.26 -25.11 30.95
CA PHE A 798 1.17 -25.14 31.27
C PHE A 798 1.65 -26.44 31.93
N VAL A 799 0.76 -27.25 32.52
CA VAL A 799 1.13 -28.56 33.12
C VAL A 799 1.77 -29.50 32.08
N HIS A 800 1.34 -29.43 30.82
CA HIS A 800 1.93 -30.20 29.73
C HIS A 800 3.35 -29.74 29.41
N VAL A 801 3.59 -28.43 29.50
CA VAL A 801 4.91 -27.81 29.32
C VAL A 801 5.85 -28.22 30.47
N LEU A 802 5.36 -28.17 31.72
CA LEU A 802 6.12 -28.60 32.89
C LEU A 802 6.56 -30.06 32.79
N ALA A 803 5.64 -30.96 32.41
CA ALA A 803 5.96 -32.37 32.23
C ALA A 803 7.05 -32.58 31.16
N GLY A 804 6.99 -31.83 30.05
CA GLY A 804 8.02 -31.85 29.02
C GLY A 804 9.39 -31.38 29.52
N LEU A 805 9.43 -30.28 30.30
CA LEU A 805 10.66 -29.75 30.91
C LEU A 805 11.26 -30.74 31.92
N GLU A 806 10.44 -31.37 32.76
CA GLU A 806 10.90 -32.37 33.74
C GLU A 806 11.51 -33.60 33.09
N GLN A 807 10.97 -34.03 31.95
CA GLN A 807 11.49 -35.19 31.23
C GLN A 807 12.87 -34.96 30.61
N HIS A 808 13.16 -33.73 30.16
CA HIS A 808 14.33 -33.42 29.33
C HIS A 808 15.45 -32.68 30.07
N LEU A 809 15.16 -32.03 31.20
CA LEU A 809 16.19 -31.34 31.97
C LEU A 809 17.03 -32.32 32.80
N PRO A 810 18.37 -32.15 32.82
CA PRO A 810 19.26 -33.07 33.54
C PRO A 810 19.16 -32.91 35.06
N GLY A 811 19.35 -34.02 35.80
CA GLY A 811 19.38 -34.06 37.26
C GLY A 811 18.05 -34.44 37.92
N ASP A 812 18.08 -34.70 39.23
CA ASP A 812 16.85 -34.95 40.00
C ASP A 812 16.12 -33.63 40.26
N ALA A 813 14.79 -33.64 40.19
CA ALA A 813 13.96 -32.45 40.36
C ALA A 813 14.13 -31.78 41.74
N ALA A 814 14.53 -32.55 42.75
CA ALA A 814 14.82 -32.06 44.10
C ALA A 814 16.15 -31.29 44.20
N ASP A 815 17.13 -31.63 43.36
CA ASP A 815 18.50 -31.09 43.43
C ASP A 815 18.80 -30.08 42.31
N ARG A 816 17.93 -29.97 41.29
CA ARG A 816 18.09 -29.03 40.18
C ARG A 816 17.84 -27.58 40.60
N ARG A 817 18.57 -26.64 39.98
CA ARG A 817 18.22 -25.21 40.05
C ARG A 817 16.82 -24.98 39.48
N THR A 818 16.14 -23.92 39.93
CA THR A 818 14.84 -23.52 39.37
C THR A 818 14.93 -23.35 37.85
N PRO A 819 14.08 -24.03 37.06
CA PRO A 819 14.12 -23.90 35.61
C PRO A 819 13.76 -22.48 35.15
N ARG A 820 14.43 -22.03 34.08
CA ARG A 820 14.32 -20.69 33.51
C ARG A 820 13.81 -20.80 32.08
N VAL A 821 12.70 -20.16 31.79
CA VAL A 821 12.07 -20.22 30.46
C VAL A 821 11.85 -18.83 29.89
N VAL A 822 12.01 -18.71 28.58
CA VAL A 822 11.58 -17.54 27.81
C VAL A 822 10.31 -17.91 27.08
N LEU A 823 9.22 -17.18 27.34
CA LEU A 823 7.90 -17.45 26.79
C LEU A 823 7.57 -16.48 25.66
N VAL A 824 7.20 -17.02 24.51
CA VAL A 824 6.69 -16.31 23.34
C VAL A 824 5.22 -16.73 23.15
N PRO A 825 4.30 -16.15 23.93
CA PRO A 825 2.87 -16.37 23.68
C PRO A 825 2.51 -15.77 22.32
N CYS A 826 1.65 -16.41 21.52
CA CYS A 826 1.27 -15.90 20.19
C CYS A 826 -0.15 -15.35 20.12
N GLY A 827 -0.26 -14.18 19.50
CA GLY A 827 -1.53 -13.51 19.27
C GLY A 827 -2.25 -13.30 20.60
N ARG A 828 -3.50 -13.74 20.69
CA ARG A 828 -4.36 -13.47 21.85
C ARG A 828 -3.87 -14.10 23.16
N LEU A 829 -2.91 -15.02 23.11
CA LEU A 829 -2.27 -15.60 24.29
C LEU A 829 -1.33 -14.62 25.00
N GLY A 830 -0.98 -13.50 24.36
CA GLY A 830 -0.12 -12.45 24.91
C GLY A 830 -0.64 -11.86 26.21
N VAL A 831 -1.96 -11.73 26.38
CA VAL A 831 -2.58 -11.12 27.59
C VAL A 831 -2.53 -12.01 28.82
N VAL A 832 -2.36 -13.32 28.66
CA VAL A 832 -2.50 -14.30 29.74
C VAL A 832 -1.31 -14.20 30.69
N PRO A 833 -1.49 -13.86 31.97
CA PRO A 833 -0.38 -13.73 32.91
C PRO A 833 0.12 -15.12 33.32
N TRP A 834 0.83 -15.79 32.40
CA TRP A 834 1.28 -17.18 32.55
C TRP A 834 2.05 -17.45 33.84
N HIS A 835 2.83 -16.49 34.32
CA HIS A 835 3.53 -16.58 35.61
C HIS A 835 2.59 -16.66 36.83
N ALA A 836 1.32 -16.27 36.68
CA ALA A 836 0.25 -16.40 37.65
C ALA A 836 -0.67 -17.60 37.38
N ALA A 837 -0.29 -18.54 36.51
CA ALA A 837 -1.00 -19.81 36.39
C ALA A 837 -1.07 -20.51 37.76
N ARG A 838 -2.28 -20.87 38.20
CA ARG A 838 -2.56 -21.34 39.56
C ARG A 838 -2.58 -22.85 39.61
N PHE A 839 -1.78 -23.41 40.48
CA PHE A 839 -1.76 -24.85 40.71
C PHE A 839 -3.01 -25.33 41.48
N PRO A 840 -3.36 -26.63 41.38
CA PRO A 840 -4.38 -27.24 42.23
C PRO A 840 -4.01 -27.15 43.71
N ALA A 841 -4.99 -27.08 44.60
CA ALA A 841 -4.80 -26.80 46.03
C ALA A 841 -3.85 -27.77 46.78
N ASP A 842 -3.64 -28.99 46.28
CA ASP A 842 -2.76 -30.00 46.88
C ASP A 842 -1.32 -29.97 46.32
N ALA A 843 -1.01 -29.03 45.43
CA ALA A 843 0.31 -28.88 44.82
C ALA A 843 1.33 -28.23 45.77
N PRO A 844 2.64 -28.43 45.54
CA PRO A 844 3.68 -27.82 46.37
C PRO A 844 3.81 -26.30 46.24
N TYR A 845 3.17 -25.71 45.23
CA TYR A 845 3.18 -24.29 44.92
C TYR A 845 1.75 -23.82 44.67
N ASP A 846 1.48 -22.54 44.89
CA ASP A 846 0.20 -21.92 44.56
C ASP A 846 0.19 -21.40 43.12
N TYR A 847 1.31 -20.85 42.64
CA TYR A 847 1.45 -20.20 41.33
C TYR A 847 2.73 -20.58 40.60
N LEU A 848 2.70 -20.50 39.26
CA LEU A 848 3.81 -20.90 38.39
C LEU A 848 5.12 -20.14 38.63
N CYS A 849 5.06 -18.86 39.02
CA CYS A 849 6.24 -18.08 39.39
C CYS A 849 7.01 -18.67 40.59
N GLN A 850 6.39 -19.51 41.43
CA GLN A 850 7.11 -20.25 42.48
C GLN A 850 7.90 -21.43 41.92
N ALA A 851 7.42 -22.07 40.85
CA ALA A 851 8.06 -23.23 40.24
C ALA A 851 9.11 -22.88 39.16
N LEU A 852 8.95 -21.74 38.48
CA LEU A 852 9.76 -21.33 37.33
C LEU A 852 10.23 -19.88 37.43
N VAL A 853 11.33 -19.58 36.72
CA VAL A 853 11.69 -18.21 36.34
C VAL A 853 11.20 -17.98 34.92
N ILE A 854 10.32 -17.02 34.72
CA ILE A 854 9.67 -16.77 33.42
C ILE A 854 10.04 -15.36 32.95
N SER A 855 10.68 -15.30 31.79
CA SER A 855 10.84 -14.07 31.00
C SER A 855 9.97 -14.17 29.76
N TYR A 856 9.51 -13.05 29.23
CA TYR A 856 8.69 -12.97 28.02
C TYR A 856 9.51 -12.39 26.86
N ALA A 857 9.11 -12.69 25.63
CA ALA A 857 9.64 -12.06 24.44
C ALA A 857 8.57 -12.00 23.34
N ALA A 858 8.65 -10.97 22.48
CA ALA A 858 7.78 -10.85 21.31
C ALA A 858 8.12 -11.84 20.20
N SER A 859 9.37 -12.32 20.15
CA SER A 859 9.85 -13.28 19.16
C SER A 859 11.21 -13.84 19.60
N GLY A 860 11.60 -14.97 19.03
CA GLY A 860 12.95 -15.51 19.17
C GLY A 860 14.00 -14.54 18.63
N SER A 861 13.71 -13.86 17.52
CA SER A 861 14.57 -12.81 16.94
C SER A 861 14.83 -11.66 17.90
N GLN A 862 13.77 -11.15 18.55
CA GLN A 862 13.90 -10.09 19.56
C GLN A 862 14.69 -10.59 20.77
N PHE A 863 14.41 -11.81 21.24
CA PHE A 863 15.17 -12.46 22.31
C PHE A 863 16.67 -12.54 21.97
N LEU A 864 17.06 -13.04 20.79
CA LEU A 864 18.46 -13.12 20.39
C LEU A 864 19.17 -11.75 20.36
N ARG A 865 18.45 -10.68 20.04
CA ARG A 865 19.00 -9.31 20.13
C ARG A 865 19.32 -8.92 21.58
N THR A 866 18.53 -9.36 22.57
CA THR A 866 18.84 -9.09 23.99
C THR A 866 20.04 -9.89 24.47
N VAL A 867 20.24 -11.12 23.97
CA VAL A 867 21.42 -11.96 24.25
C VAL A 867 22.72 -11.28 23.80
N LYS A 868 22.70 -10.59 22.66
CA LYS A 868 23.88 -9.89 22.11
C LYS A 868 24.27 -8.62 22.87
N ARG A 869 23.36 -8.00 23.64
CA ARG A 869 23.62 -6.74 24.36
C ARG A 869 24.27 -7.05 25.69
N ALA A 870 25.42 -6.47 26.04
CA ALA A 870 26.03 -6.62 27.37
C ALA A 870 25.15 -6.05 28.50
N PRO A 871 25.18 -6.64 29.72
CA PRO A 871 24.41 -6.14 30.85
C PRO A 871 25.07 -4.86 31.38
N ARG A 872 24.25 -3.89 31.78
CA ARG A 872 24.72 -2.69 32.48
C ARG A 872 24.36 -2.80 33.96
N ASP A 873 25.30 -2.42 34.83
CA ASP A 873 25.00 -2.31 36.26
C ASP A 873 23.93 -1.22 36.46
N PRO A 874 22.73 -1.55 36.97
CA PRO A 874 21.64 -0.60 37.13
C PRO A 874 22.01 0.67 37.92
N VAL A 875 23.08 0.62 38.73
CA VAL A 875 23.52 1.75 39.57
C VAL A 875 24.46 2.74 38.88
N SER A 876 25.03 2.40 37.71
CA SER A 876 26.10 3.21 37.12
C SER A 876 25.60 4.54 36.54
N ALA A 877 24.43 4.55 35.92
CA ALA A 877 23.78 5.73 35.37
C ALA A 877 22.24 5.61 35.42
N PRO A 878 21.63 5.57 36.62
CA PRO A 878 20.18 5.46 36.76
C PRO A 878 19.48 6.79 36.45
N ALA A 879 18.34 6.70 35.79
CA ALA A 879 17.42 7.81 35.58
C ALA A 879 16.01 7.42 36.03
N MET A 880 15.26 8.39 36.54
CA MET A 880 13.90 8.18 37.03
C MET A 880 12.99 9.29 36.53
N VAL A 881 11.81 8.91 36.07
CA VAL A 881 10.78 9.81 35.55
C VAL A 881 9.54 9.65 36.41
N ALA A 882 9.05 10.74 36.99
CA ALA A 882 7.79 10.79 37.73
C ALA A 882 6.69 11.43 36.87
N ASP A 883 5.44 11.16 37.22
CA ASP A 883 4.24 11.72 36.59
C ASP A 883 4.29 13.26 36.55
N PRO A 884 4.34 13.88 35.36
CA PRO A 884 4.37 15.34 35.22
C PRO A 884 3.03 16.00 35.56
N SER A 885 1.93 15.24 35.60
CA SER A 885 0.60 15.79 35.90
C SER A 885 0.28 15.87 37.39
N LEU A 886 1.09 15.21 38.23
CA LEU A 886 0.86 15.02 39.67
C LEU A 886 -0.53 14.40 39.99
N LYS A 887 -1.12 13.67 39.04
CA LYS A 887 -2.40 12.96 39.22
C LYS A 887 -2.20 11.53 39.74
N LEU A 888 -1.03 10.94 39.52
CA LEU A 888 -0.65 9.67 40.11
C LEU A 888 -0.15 9.85 41.56
N THR A 889 -1.06 9.68 42.51
CA THR A 889 -0.83 9.83 43.97
C THR A 889 0.47 9.19 44.47
N TYR A 890 0.85 8.03 43.93
CA TYR A 890 1.99 7.25 44.41
C TYR A 890 3.26 7.38 43.55
N ALA A 891 3.22 8.07 42.41
CA ALA A 891 4.37 8.15 41.49
C ALA A 891 5.56 8.90 42.10
N GLU A 892 5.32 10.07 42.71
CA GLU A 892 6.35 10.83 43.42
C GLU A 892 6.93 10.02 44.59
N LEU A 893 6.05 9.39 45.39
CA LEU A 893 6.47 8.57 46.52
C LEU A 893 7.38 7.43 46.08
N GLU A 894 7.03 6.73 45.01
CA GLU A 894 7.82 5.63 44.45
C GLU A 894 9.21 6.11 43.99
N VAL A 895 9.27 7.15 43.17
CA VAL A 895 10.54 7.66 42.63
C VAL A 895 11.46 8.15 43.75
N LEU A 896 10.94 8.91 44.71
CA LEU A 896 11.74 9.40 45.84
C LEU A 896 12.18 8.26 46.77
N GLN A 897 11.32 7.26 46.99
CA GLN A 897 11.67 6.06 47.76
C GLN A 897 12.86 5.33 47.12
N LEU A 898 12.79 5.06 45.82
CA LEU A 898 13.83 4.33 45.09
C LEU A 898 15.14 5.13 45.04
N ARG A 899 15.07 6.44 44.77
CA ARG A 899 16.24 7.33 44.79
C ARG A 899 16.92 7.31 46.15
N ASN A 900 16.16 7.49 47.23
CA ASN A 900 16.74 7.63 48.57
C ASN A 900 17.29 6.31 49.12
N ALA A 901 16.57 5.20 48.92
CA ALA A 901 16.97 3.89 49.44
C ALA A 901 18.10 3.26 48.63
N PHE A 902 18.11 3.46 47.31
CA PHE A 902 18.98 2.72 46.42
C PHE A 902 19.83 3.62 45.54
N TYR A 903 19.25 4.61 44.87
CA TYR A 903 19.91 5.34 43.78
C TYR A 903 20.11 6.84 44.08
N PRO A 904 20.94 7.23 45.06
CA PRO A 904 21.05 8.63 45.48
C PRO A 904 21.56 9.57 44.37
N GLY A 905 22.27 9.03 43.37
CA GLY A 905 22.76 9.73 42.18
C GLY A 905 21.84 9.67 40.97
N ALA A 906 20.61 9.17 41.08
CA ALA A 906 19.69 9.09 39.95
C ALA A 906 19.34 10.48 39.39
N ARG A 907 19.37 10.59 38.06
CA ARG A 907 18.86 11.78 37.35
C ARG A 907 17.33 11.74 37.40
N LEU A 908 16.72 12.81 37.91
CA LEU A 908 15.27 12.92 38.02
C LEU A 908 14.71 13.74 36.85
N TYR A 909 13.51 13.34 36.41
CA TYR A 909 12.70 14.02 35.41
C TYR A 909 11.23 13.98 35.85
N GLY A 910 10.42 14.95 35.42
CA GLY A 910 9.02 15.08 35.82
C GLY A 910 8.82 16.17 36.87
N ASP A 911 7.61 16.23 37.43
CA ASP A 911 7.27 17.16 38.50
C ASP A 911 7.22 16.47 39.87
N PHE A 912 7.57 17.22 40.92
CA PHE A 912 7.64 16.73 42.30
C PHE A 912 7.11 17.81 43.24
N ALA A 913 6.07 17.51 44.02
CA ALA A 913 5.49 18.46 44.96
C ALA A 913 6.44 18.80 46.12
N THR A 914 7.37 17.90 46.45
CA THR A 914 8.33 18.07 47.54
C THR A 914 9.63 18.77 47.14
N LEU A 915 9.88 18.95 45.85
CA LEU A 915 11.08 19.64 45.33
C LEU A 915 10.72 21.06 44.88
N PRO A 916 11.69 22.00 44.83
CA PRO A 916 11.45 23.31 44.24
C PRO A 916 11.00 23.17 42.77
N PRO A 917 10.04 24.00 42.30
CA PRO A 917 9.66 24.05 40.89
C PRO A 917 10.89 24.25 39.99
N ASP A 918 10.87 23.63 38.81
CA ASP A 918 11.94 23.70 37.79
C ASP A 918 13.33 23.23 38.26
N SER A 919 13.43 22.54 39.40
CA SER A 919 14.71 22.03 39.92
C SER A 919 15.22 20.78 39.18
N VAL A 920 14.35 20.14 38.40
CA VAL A 920 14.63 18.98 37.56
C VAL A 920 14.01 19.21 36.17
N PRO A 921 14.52 18.58 35.09
CA PRO A 921 13.90 18.69 33.78
C PRO A 921 12.48 18.11 33.76
N ALA A 922 11.59 18.69 32.96
CA ALA A 922 10.16 18.33 32.92
C ALA A 922 9.87 16.87 32.51
N GLY A 923 10.78 16.19 31.81
CA GLY A 923 10.58 14.80 31.36
C GLY A 923 9.68 14.70 30.13
N THR A 924 9.97 15.48 29.08
CA THR A 924 9.22 15.42 27.81
C THR A 924 9.57 14.16 26.99
N PRO A 925 8.76 13.77 25.99
CA PRO A 925 9.10 12.69 25.06
C PRO A 925 10.49 12.83 24.43
N ASP A 926 10.86 14.04 23.99
CA ASP A 926 12.15 14.29 23.35
C ASP A 926 13.32 14.15 24.35
N GLN A 927 13.12 14.58 25.60
CA GLN A 927 14.11 14.39 26.66
C GLN A 927 14.32 12.91 26.99
N LEU A 928 13.23 12.12 27.02
CA LEU A 928 13.33 10.68 27.25
C LEU A 928 13.97 9.96 26.06
N LEU A 929 13.64 10.32 24.82
CA LEU A 929 14.31 9.78 23.63
C LEU A 929 15.82 10.11 23.63
N ALA A 930 16.18 11.34 23.98
CA ALA A 930 17.58 11.75 24.13
C ALA A 930 18.29 11.02 25.28
N LEU A 931 17.58 10.73 26.38
CA LEU A 931 18.08 9.93 27.49
C LEU A 931 18.44 8.52 27.02
N LEU A 932 17.54 7.86 26.28
CA LEU A 932 17.76 6.51 25.76
C LEU A 932 18.89 6.44 24.72
N ALA A 933 19.26 7.57 24.11
CA ALA A 933 20.43 7.72 23.21
C ALA A 933 21.76 7.92 23.91
N GLN A 934 21.74 8.23 25.20
CA GLN A 934 22.92 8.33 26.03
C GLN A 934 23.23 7.00 26.73
N ASP A 935 24.41 6.90 27.34
CA ASP A 935 24.82 5.74 28.11
C ASP A 935 24.15 5.71 29.50
N HIS A 936 22.89 5.28 29.54
CA HIS A 936 22.16 5.01 30.78
C HIS A 936 22.11 3.51 31.07
N SER A 937 22.10 3.15 32.35
CA SER A 937 22.06 1.77 32.81
C SER A 937 20.66 1.28 33.16
N MET A 938 19.84 2.17 33.72
CA MET A 938 18.48 1.88 34.14
C MET A 938 17.61 3.14 34.02
N VAL A 939 16.41 3.00 33.47
CA VAL A 939 15.40 4.06 33.44
C VAL A 939 14.14 3.55 34.11
N HIS A 940 13.75 4.16 35.23
CA HIS A 940 12.51 3.88 35.94
C HIS A 940 11.45 4.93 35.61
N LEU A 941 10.29 4.53 35.14
CA LEU A 941 9.21 5.41 34.74
C LEU A 941 7.96 5.10 35.57
N ALA A 942 7.63 6.01 36.49
CA ALA A 942 6.39 6.02 37.26
C ALA A 942 5.46 7.08 36.66
N THR A 943 4.87 6.77 35.52
CA THR A 943 4.04 7.69 34.72
C THR A 943 2.72 7.02 34.34
N HIS A 944 1.79 7.77 33.76
CA HIS A 944 0.64 7.13 33.10
C HIS A 944 1.13 6.39 31.85
N GLY A 945 0.66 5.16 31.69
CA GLY A 945 0.71 4.40 30.45
C GLY A 945 -0.71 4.18 29.98
N MET A 946 -0.88 4.13 28.67
CA MET A 946 -2.17 3.88 28.03
C MET A 946 -1.94 2.93 26.87
N ALA A 947 -2.70 1.84 26.85
CA ALA A 947 -2.84 1.04 25.65
C ALA A 947 -3.88 1.72 24.73
N GLY A 948 -3.44 2.13 23.55
CA GLY A 948 -4.31 2.78 22.57
C GLY A 948 -5.20 1.76 21.87
N VAL A 949 -6.35 2.21 21.36
CA VAL A 949 -7.23 1.40 20.50
C VAL A 949 -6.42 0.78 19.36
N ARG A 950 -5.46 1.55 18.82
CA ARG A 950 -4.41 1.08 17.95
C ARG A 950 -3.10 0.93 18.73
N PRO A 951 -2.38 -0.20 18.61
CA PRO A 951 -1.08 -0.40 19.27
C PRO A 951 -0.04 0.70 19.06
N THR A 952 -0.05 1.37 17.90
CA THR A 952 0.82 2.52 17.57
C THR A 952 0.54 3.75 18.41
N GLU A 953 -0.69 3.91 18.90
CA GLU A 953 -1.12 5.01 19.76
C GLU A 953 -0.88 4.74 21.24
N SER A 954 -0.55 3.48 21.60
CA SER A 954 -0.13 3.15 22.95
C SER A 954 1.06 4.03 23.34
N ALA A 955 0.93 4.70 24.48
CA ALA A 955 1.83 5.79 24.83
C ALA A 955 2.12 5.86 26.33
N LEU A 956 3.31 6.35 26.65
CA LEU A 956 3.59 6.94 27.94
C LEU A 956 3.16 8.41 27.90
N HIS A 957 2.45 8.84 28.93
CA HIS A 957 2.09 10.24 29.11
C HIS A 957 3.20 10.94 29.90
N LEU A 958 3.79 11.94 29.27
CA LEU A 958 4.94 12.68 29.69
C LEU A 958 4.64 14.19 29.63
N ALA A 959 5.61 15.02 30.02
CA ALA A 959 5.42 16.46 29.99
C ALA A 959 5.25 16.92 28.53
N PRO A 960 4.30 17.83 28.24
CA PRO A 960 4.09 18.32 26.88
C PRO A 960 5.34 19.03 26.37
N THR A 961 5.60 18.90 25.06
CA THR A 961 6.69 19.62 24.39
C THR A 961 6.20 20.97 23.84
N ASP A 962 4.94 21.01 23.43
CA ASP A 962 4.24 22.22 23.02
C ASP A 962 3.35 22.74 24.18
N PRO A 963 3.44 24.02 24.57
CA PRO A 963 2.56 24.59 25.59
C PRO A 963 1.05 24.53 25.26
N ASP A 964 0.67 24.33 23.99
CA ASP A 964 -0.72 24.14 23.57
C ASP A 964 -1.22 22.68 23.74
N GLU A 965 -0.32 21.73 24.04
CA GLU A 965 -0.67 20.35 24.38
C GLU A 965 -0.83 20.15 25.90
N GLU A 966 -1.88 19.46 26.33
CA GLU A 966 -2.06 19.12 27.76
C GLU A 966 -1.12 17.98 28.22
N VAL A 967 -0.74 17.07 27.33
CA VAL A 967 0.07 15.87 27.62
C VAL A 967 1.00 15.56 26.47
N GLY A 968 2.30 15.39 26.75
CA GLY A 968 3.27 14.91 25.78
C GLY A 968 3.20 13.39 25.64
N ARG A 969 2.81 12.87 24.48
CA ARG A 969 2.72 11.42 24.25
C ARG A 969 4.00 10.87 23.65
N LEU A 970 4.64 9.91 24.34
CA LEU A 970 5.68 9.06 23.77
C LEU A 970 5.04 7.75 23.32
N THR A 971 4.69 7.67 22.04
CA THR A 971 4.01 6.52 21.45
C THR A 971 4.98 5.40 21.07
N VAL A 972 4.45 4.18 20.91
CA VAL A 972 5.18 3.01 20.36
C VAL A 972 5.86 3.38 19.03
N THR A 973 5.15 4.09 18.13
CA THR A 973 5.72 4.54 16.85
C THR A 973 6.93 5.44 17.05
N ARG A 974 6.86 6.43 17.95
CA ARG A 974 7.99 7.33 18.24
C ARG A 974 9.19 6.59 18.84
N LEU A 975 8.96 5.55 19.65
CA LEU A 975 10.02 4.70 20.20
C LEU A 975 10.72 3.87 19.11
N LEU A 976 9.96 3.33 18.16
CA LEU A 976 10.47 2.46 17.11
C LEU A 976 11.08 3.23 15.93
N ASP A 977 10.64 4.46 15.66
CA ASP A 977 11.21 5.38 14.66
C ASP A 977 12.55 6.00 15.06
N ARG A 978 13.07 5.63 16.24
CA ARG A 978 14.36 6.14 16.72
C ARG A 978 15.52 5.47 15.97
N PRO A 979 16.52 6.23 15.48
CA PRO A 979 17.74 5.66 14.92
C PRO A 979 18.46 4.80 15.96
N GLN A 980 18.75 3.55 15.61
CA GLN A 980 19.54 2.65 16.44
C GLN A 980 20.91 2.42 15.80
N PRO A 981 22.01 2.45 16.57
CA PRO A 981 23.30 2.01 16.06
C PRO A 981 23.22 0.53 15.66
N ALA A 982 23.77 0.17 14.50
CA ALA A 982 23.80 -1.21 13.99
C ALA A 982 24.45 -2.20 14.98
N GLU A 983 25.38 -1.71 15.80
CA GLU A 983 26.05 -2.46 16.86
C GLU A 983 25.91 -1.73 18.20
N GLN A 984 24.90 -2.08 19.00
CA GLN A 984 24.76 -1.58 20.36
C GLN A 984 25.39 -2.58 21.35
N GLU A 985 26.61 -2.30 21.82
CA GLU A 985 27.38 -3.19 22.70
C GLU A 985 26.68 -3.51 24.04
N GLY A 986 25.78 -2.64 24.54
CA GLY A 986 25.03 -2.84 25.77
C GLY A 986 23.65 -2.18 25.75
N GLY A 987 22.73 -2.63 26.60
CA GLY A 987 21.36 -2.09 26.68
C GLY A 987 20.93 -1.79 28.12
N PRO A 988 20.15 -0.72 28.36
CA PRO A 988 19.62 -0.42 29.69
C PRO A 988 18.53 -1.41 30.12
N LEU A 989 18.29 -1.45 31.43
CA LEU A 989 17.03 -1.94 32.01
C LEU A 989 15.99 -0.81 31.99
N ILE A 990 14.82 -1.06 31.42
CA ILE A 990 13.68 -0.13 31.48
C ILE A 990 12.66 -0.69 32.48
N VAL A 991 12.24 0.10 33.46
CA VAL A 991 11.22 -0.29 34.44
C VAL A 991 10.03 0.63 34.26
N LEU A 992 8.95 0.10 33.72
CA LEU A 992 7.69 0.80 33.50
C LEU A 992 6.74 0.49 34.65
N SER A 993 6.81 1.29 35.72
CA SER A 993 5.78 1.36 36.76
C SER A 993 4.62 2.22 36.26
N ALA A 994 4.11 1.84 35.09
CA ALA A 994 3.09 2.54 34.34
C ALA A 994 2.07 1.51 33.86
N CYS A 995 0.80 1.91 33.90
CA CYS A 995 -0.34 1.05 33.64
C CYS A 995 -0.36 0.58 32.17
N GLU A 996 -0.73 -0.67 31.92
CA GLU A 996 -1.03 -1.21 30.57
C GLU A 996 0.13 -1.06 29.56
N THR A 997 1.36 -1.07 30.06
CA THR A 997 2.58 -0.95 29.25
C THR A 997 2.98 -2.25 28.55
N ASP A 998 2.40 -3.37 28.96
CA ASP A 998 2.51 -4.69 28.35
C ASP A 998 1.13 -5.22 27.88
N LEU A 999 0.28 -4.33 27.36
CA LEU A 999 -1.05 -4.69 26.86
C LEU A 999 -1.34 -4.00 25.52
N SER A 1000 -2.20 -4.61 24.72
CA SER A 1000 -2.93 -3.98 23.61
C SER A 1000 -4.43 -4.23 23.81
N THR A 1001 -5.28 -3.21 23.62
CA THR A 1001 -6.70 -3.21 24.03
C THR A 1001 -7.66 -3.95 23.10
N ARG A 1002 -7.29 -4.14 21.83
CA ARG A 1002 -8.11 -4.87 20.83
C ARG A 1002 -7.31 -5.96 20.13
N ASP A 1003 -6.09 -5.61 19.73
CA ASP A 1003 -5.19 -6.52 19.03
C ASP A 1003 -4.18 -7.07 20.03
N HIS A 1004 -4.56 -8.08 20.78
CA HIS A 1004 -3.79 -8.69 21.87
C HIS A 1004 -2.41 -9.30 21.49
N ASP A 1005 -1.89 -8.96 20.32
CA ASP A 1005 -0.54 -9.30 19.87
C ASP A 1005 0.52 -8.60 20.75
N GLU A 1006 1.21 -9.40 21.55
CA GLU A 1006 2.34 -8.99 22.38
C GLU A 1006 3.45 -8.26 21.61
N ALA A 1007 3.52 -8.38 20.28
CA ALA A 1007 4.57 -7.73 19.48
C ALA A 1007 4.52 -6.19 19.47
N LEU A 1008 3.44 -5.55 19.96
CA LEU A 1008 3.25 -4.09 19.89
C LEU A 1008 2.82 -3.48 21.22
N THR A 1009 3.56 -3.77 22.26
CA THR A 1009 3.46 -3.15 23.57
C THR A 1009 4.54 -2.09 23.76
N LEU A 1010 4.42 -1.22 24.78
CA LEU A 1010 5.49 -0.28 25.11
C LEU A 1010 6.76 -1.04 25.54
N THR A 1011 6.63 -2.11 26.33
CA THR A 1011 7.75 -2.98 26.72
C THR A 1011 8.51 -3.54 25.52
N THR A 1012 7.80 -4.10 24.53
CA THR A 1012 8.43 -4.63 23.31
C THR A 1012 9.02 -3.54 22.44
N ALA A 1013 8.40 -2.35 22.40
CA ALA A 1013 8.96 -1.19 21.72
C ALA A 1013 10.29 -0.75 22.35
N PHE A 1014 10.41 -0.74 23.68
CA PHE A 1014 11.68 -0.43 24.36
C PHE A 1014 12.75 -1.50 24.11
N VAL A 1015 12.40 -2.79 24.18
CA VAL A 1015 13.34 -3.90 23.91
C VAL A 1015 13.80 -3.87 22.45
N SER A 1016 12.87 -3.72 21.52
CA SER A 1016 13.20 -3.48 20.10
C SER A 1016 14.02 -2.21 19.93
N GLY A 1017 13.75 -1.18 20.75
CA GLY A 1017 14.40 0.13 20.88
C GLY A 1017 15.83 0.15 21.42
N GLY A 1018 16.38 -0.99 21.82
CA GLY A 1018 17.74 -1.11 22.35
C GLY A 1018 17.84 -1.48 23.84
N ALA A 1019 16.72 -1.53 24.58
CA ALA A 1019 16.73 -2.00 25.96
C ALA A 1019 17.09 -3.48 26.06
N ARG A 1020 17.97 -3.86 26.99
CA ARG A 1020 18.29 -5.29 27.19
C ARG A 1020 17.14 -6.01 27.91
N ASP A 1021 16.54 -5.31 28.86
CA ASP A 1021 15.48 -5.81 29.73
C ASP A 1021 14.41 -4.73 29.90
N ALA A 1022 13.14 -5.13 29.93
CA ALA A 1022 12.02 -4.27 30.27
C ALA A 1022 11.13 -4.94 31.32
N VAL A 1023 10.70 -4.19 32.31
CA VAL A 1023 9.61 -4.58 33.22
C VAL A 1023 8.43 -3.69 32.89
N GLY A 1024 7.24 -4.27 32.74
CA GLY A 1024 6.01 -3.52 32.47
C GLY A 1024 4.79 -4.20 33.07
N SER A 1025 3.64 -3.53 32.97
CA SER A 1025 2.39 -3.96 33.59
C SER A 1025 1.29 -4.21 32.56
N ARG A 1026 0.42 -5.19 32.82
CA ARG A 1026 -0.67 -5.58 31.93
C ARG A 1026 -2.00 -4.91 32.23
N TRP A 1027 -2.15 -4.34 33.42
CA TRP A 1027 -3.34 -3.62 33.81
C TRP A 1027 -3.00 -2.52 34.81
N THR A 1028 -3.90 -1.56 34.91
CA THR A 1028 -3.79 -0.46 35.86
C THR A 1028 -3.78 -0.95 37.32
N ALA A 1029 -2.69 -0.67 38.06
CA ALA A 1029 -2.54 -0.90 39.50
C ALA A 1029 -2.67 0.44 40.26
N ARG A 1030 -3.84 0.70 40.87
CA ARG A 1030 -4.21 2.00 41.46
C ARG A 1030 -3.89 2.16 42.96
N ASP A 1031 -2.98 1.35 43.49
CA ASP A 1031 -2.81 1.17 44.94
C ASP A 1031 -1.32 1.14 45.34
N SER A 1032 -1.02 1.40 46.62
CA SER A 1032 0.34 1.39 47.19
C SER A 1032 1.07 0.04 47.04
N ALA A 1033 0.33 -1.02 46.70
CA ALA A 1033 0.87 -2.34 46.40
C ALA A 1033 1.91 -2.32 45.25
N SER A 1034 1.74 -1.48 44.22
CA SER A 1034 2.74 -1.36 43.14
C SER A 1034 4.06 -0.78 43.66
N VAL A 1035 3.98 0.24 44.53
CA VAL A 1035 5.15 0.87 45.16
C VAL A 1035 5.92 -0.14 46.02
N LEU A 1036 5.19 -0.95 46.80
CA LEU A 1036 5.80 -2.01 47.60
C LEU A 1036 6.52 -3.04 46.73
N LEU A 1037 5.86 -3.51 45.67
CA LEU A 1037 6.45 -4.46 44.72
C LEU A 1037 7.71 -3.87 44.07
N MET A 1038 7.67 -2.63 43.58
CA MET A 1038 8.81 -1.96 42.95
C MET A 1038 9.96 -1.74 43.95
N ALA A 1039 9.67 -1.35 45.19
CA ALA A 1039 10.69 -1.18 46.22
C ALA A 1039 11.41 -2.49 46.55
N VAL A 1040 10.66 -3.60 46.67
CA VAL A 1040 11.22 -4.94 46.91
C VAL A 1040 11.96 -5.46 45.68
N PHE A 1041 11.45 -5.19 44.48
CA PHE A 1041 12.14 -5.48 43.21
C PHE A 1041 13.51 -4.79 43.16
N HIS A 1042 13.57 -3.48 43.39
CA HIS A 1042 14.83 -2.75 43.36
C HIS A 1042 15.76 -3.14 44.52
N HIS A 1043 15.23 -3.55 45.69
CA HIS A 1043 16.04 -4.14 46.76
C HIS A 1043 16.80 -5.38 46.25
N HIS A 1044 16.10 -6.30 45.58
CA HIS A 1044 16.72 -7.51 45.05
C HIS A 1044 17.65 -7.25 43.87
N LEU A 1045 17.31 -6.29 43.00
CA LEU A 1045 18.19 -5.84 41.93
C LEU A 1045 19.51 -5.30 42.50
N ARG A 1046 19.44 -4.52 43.58
CA ARG A 1046 20.63 -4.01 44.30
C ARG A 1046 21.40 -5.08 45.06
N ALA A 1047 20.76 -6.19 45.40
CA ALA A 1047 21.40 -7.37 45.95
C ALA A 1047 22.10 -8.23 44.87
N GLY A 1048 22.13 -7.77 43.61
CA GLY A 1048 22.82 -8.42 42.50
C GLY A 1048 22.02 -9.54 41.85
N LEU A 1049 20.71 -9.60 42.05
CA LEU A 1049 19.85 -10.48 41.26
C LEU A 1049 19.65 -9.90 39.85
N SER A 1050 19.46 -10.77 38.86
CA SER A 1050 19.05 -10.35 37.52
C SER A 1050 17.66 -9.70 37.57
N PRO A 1051 17.25 -8.88 36.58
CA PRO A 1051 15.93 -8.25 36.58
C PRO A 1051 14.78 -9.26 36.74
N VAL A 1052 14.79 -10.38 36.02
CA VAL A 1052 13.72 -11.40 36.17
C VAL A 1052 13.72 -12.05 37.55
N ASP A 1053 14.89 -12.32 38.13
CA ASP A 1053 14.99 -12.93 39.46
C ASP A 1053 14.55 -11.94 40.55
N ALA A 1054 14.86 -10.66 40.37
CA ALA A 1054 14.43 -9.59 41.27
C ALA A 1054 12.91 -9.42 41.22
N LEU A 1055 12.29 -9.46 40.03
CA LEU A 1055 10.84 -9.36 39.88
C LEU A 1055 10.15 -10.57 40.51
N ARG A 1056 10.65 -11.77 40.21
CA ARG A 1056 10.17 -13.01 40.82
C ARG A 1056 10.27 -12.95 42.34
N ALA A 1057 11.41 -12.51 42.90
CA ALA A 1057 11.59 -12.39 44.34
C ALA A 1057 10.58 -11.41 44.97
N ALA A 1058 10.27 -10.30 44.31
CA ALA A 1058 9.23 -9.38 44.74
C ALA A 1058 7.83 -9.99 44.68
N GLN A 1059 7.49 -10.75 43.63
CA GLN A 1059 6.22 -11.48 43.53
C GLN A 1059 6.08 -12.54 44.63
N LEU A 1060 7.15 -13.30 44.91
CA LEU A 1060 7.17 -14.26 46.02
C LEU A 1060 6.99 -13.58 47.38
N TRP A 1061 7.56 -12.40 47.57
CA TRP A 1061 7.35 -11.60 48.78
C TRP A 1061 5.88 -11.15 48.92
N MET A 1062 5.21 -10.79 47.83
CA MET A 1062 3.77 -10.46 47.84
C MET A 1062 2.89 -11.67 48.17
N LEU A 1063 3.30 -12.87 47.76
CA LEU A 1063 2.61 -14.12 48.06
C LEU A 1063 2.81 -14.59 49.51
N ASP A 1064 3.94 -14.29 50.14
CA ASP A 1064 4.28 -14.77 51.48
C ASP A 1064 3.37 -14.13 52.58
N PRO A 1065 2.48 -14.90 53.25
CA PRO A 1065 1.64 -14.38 54.34
C PRO A 1065 2.46 -13.86 55.53
N ASP A 1066 3.67 -14.38 55.73
CA ASP A 1066 4.58 -14.06 56.82
C ASP A 1066 5.69 -13.08 56.38
N ARG A 1067 5.48 -12.37 55.27
CA ARG A 1067 6.40 -11.40 54.68
C ARG A 1067 6.96 -10.44 55.71
N LYS A 1068 8.27 -10.23 55.64
CA LYS A 1068 9.02 -9.32 56.52
C LYS A 1068 9.43 -8.06 55.77
N ASP A 1069 9.61 -6.98 56.52
CA ASP A 1069 10.19 -5.76 55.99
C ASP A 1069 11.61 -6.06 55.46
N PRO A 1070 11.89 -5.83 54.16
CA PRO A 1070 13.24 -5.96 53.60
C PRO A 1070 14.24 -4.94 54.16
N GLY A 1071 13.78 -3.98 54.99
CA GLY A 1071 14.60 -2.94 55.62
C GLY A 1071 14.85 -1.74 54.72
N CYS A 1072 14.19 -1.68 53.56
CA CYS A 1072 14.37 -0.64 52.55
C CYS A 1072 13.13 0.24 52.34
N LEU A 1073 12.09 0.10 53.16
CA LEU A 1073 10.82 0.83 53.03
C LEU A 1073 10.78 2.07 53.95
N SER A 1074 10.17 3.16 53.45
CA SER A 1074 9.90 4.37 54.24
C SER A 1074 8.89 4.09 55.35
N ASP A 1075 8.87 4.96 56.37
CA ASP A 1075 7.91 4.88 57.47
C ASP A 1075 6.45 4.94 56.98
N GLU A 1076 6.20 5.59 55.84
CA GLU A 1076 4.89 5.72 55.20
C GLU A 1076 4.39 4.41 54.57
N LEU A 1077 5.28 3.59 54.02
CA LEU A 1077 4.94 2.32 53.34
C LEU A 1077 4.96 1.11 54.28
N ARG A 1078 5.65 1.19 55.42
CA ARG A 1078 5.74 0.07 56.39
C ARG A 1078 4.40 -0.47 56.88
N PRO A 1079 3.35 0.34 57.14
CA PRO A 1079 2.05 -0.18 57.54
C PRO A 1079 1.45 -1.15 56.53
N ASP A 1080 1.69 -0.92 55.23
CA ASP A 1080 1.08 -1.66 54.14
C ASP A 1080 1.67 -3.06 53.95
N ILE A 1081 2.84 -3.36 54.51
CA ILE A 1081 3.45 -4.70 54.48
C ILE A 1081 2.50 -5.77 55.04
N ARG A 1082 1.69 -5.42 56.06
CA ARG A 1082 0.80 -6.36 56.76
C ARG A 1082 -0.56 -6.53 56.10
N ARG A 1083 -0.80 -5.88 54.95
CA ARG A 1083 -2.05 -6.00 54.20
C ARG A 1083 -2.29 -7.46 53.80
N PRO A 1084 -3.40 -8.11 54.18
CA PRO A 1084 -3.62 -9.53 53.88
C PRO A 1084 -3.94 -9.77 52.40
N ASP A 1085 -4.39 -8.75 51.69
CA ASP A 1085 -4.85 -8.83 50.30
C ASP A 1085 -3.71 -8.82 49.27
N LEU A 1086 -2.47 -8.51 49.65
CA LEU A 1086 -1.32 -8.46 48.72
C LEU A 1086 -1.02 -9.78 48.00
N GLN A 1087 -1.53 -10.91 48.50
CA GLN A 1087 -1.40 -12.22 47.86
C GLN A 1087 -2.25 -12.35 46.60
N ARG A 1088 -3.27 -11.50 46.44
CA ARG A 1088 -4.20 -11.55 45.30
C ARG A 1088 -3.44 -11.23 44.00
N PRO A 1089 -3.62 -12.02 42.92
CA PRO A 1089 -2.92 -11.80 41.65
C PRO A 1089 -3.03 -10.38 41.09
N VAL A 1090 -4.15 -9.69 41.36
CA VAL A 1090 -4.42 -8.31 40.92
C VAL A 1090 -3.28 -7.33 41.23
N PHE A 1091 -2.51 -7.56 42.29
CA PHE A 1091 -1.47 -6.65 42.78
C PHE A 1091 -0.06 -6.95 42.27
N TRP A 1092 0.23 -8.20 41.88
CA TRP A 1092 1.59 -8.64 41.54
C TRP A 1092 1.70 -9.30 40.16
N ALA A 1093 0.61 -9.92 39.68
CA ALA A 1093 0.58 -10.61 38.39
C ALA A 1093 0.47 -9.65 37.20
N ALA A 1094 0.23 -8.36 37.48
CA ALA A 1094 0.24 -7.32 36.46
C ALA A 1094 1.62 -7.21 35.81
N PHE A 1095 2.68 -7.38 36.62
CA PHE A 1095 4.04 -7.06 36.23
C PHE A 1095 4.75 -8.26 35.61
N ILE A 1096 5.33 -8.05 34.44
CA ILE A 1096 6.12 -9.05 33.74
C ILE A 1096 7.52 -8.52 33.42
N HIS A 1097 8.45 -9.45 33.16
CA HIS A 1097 9.77 -9.15 32.63
C HIS A 1097 9.84 -9.59 31.17
N GLN A 1098 10.29 -8.69 30.30
CA GLN A 1098 10.64 -8.95 28.91
C GLN A 1098 12.15 -8.80 28.70
N GLY A 1099 12.77 -9.73 27.99
CA GLY A 1099 14.16 -9.58 27.55
C GLY A 1099 15.08 -10.70 28.00
N HIS A 1100 16.26 -10.36 28.53
CA HIS A 1100 17.31 -11.33 28.80
C HIS A 1100 17.05 -12.06 30.14
N PRO A 1101 16.75 -13.37 30.15
CA PRO A 1101 16.40 -14.10 31.37
C PRO A 1101 17.56 -14.15 32.37
N GLY A 1102 18.81 -14.09 31.91
CA GLY A 1102 19.98 -14.02 32.79
C GLY A 1102 20.41 -15.41 33.26
N ARG A 1103 21.71 -15.56 33.56
CA ARG A 1103 22.24 -16.81 34.08
C ARG A 1103 21.81 -16.95 35.54
N GLY A 1104 21.08 -18.02 35.85
CA GLY A 1104 20.74 -18.34 37.24
C GLY A 1104 22.02 -18.48 38.08
N LYS A 1105 21.94 -18.20 39.38
CA LYS A 1105 23.03 -18.58 40.29
C LYS A 1105 23.19 -20.10 40.22
N GLU A 1106 24.37 -20.57 39.84
CA GLU A 1106 24.68 -22.00 39.84
C GLU A 1106 24.44 -22.55 41.25
N THR A 1107 23.41 -23.38 41.41
CA THR A 1107 23.39 -24.40 42.44
C THR A 1107 23.73 -25.71 41.75
N VAL A 1108 25.03 -26.03 41.74
CA VAL A 1108 25.58 -27.37 41.99
C VAL A 1108 26.78 -27.21 42.90
#